data_AF-A0A318JYX9-F1
#
_entry.id   AF-A0A318JYX9-F1
#
_cell.length_a   1.000
_cell.length_b   1.000
_cell.length_c   1.000
_cell.angle_alpha   90.00
_cell.angle_beta   90.00
_cell.angle_gamma   90.00
#
_symmetry.space_group_name_H-M   'P 1'
#
loop_
_entity.id
_entity.type
_entity.pdbx_description
1 polymer ?
#
loop_
_entity_poly.entity_id
_entity_poly.type
_entity_poly.pdbx_seq_one_letter_code
_entity_poly.pdbx_strand_id
1 'polypeptide(L)'
;MHVALFTDFHPATLGGIQTSVQAQRRGLERLGHRVTVFTAPTPESTEFDRDTVVLSALGGVMVNGFAMVLPTPANNRLIDAAFAERGPIDVVHTQTTYGVAISGLRAARRHGLPVVHTVHSRDDVFIANTSPVPYLSALTMRVLHGRFVSHRAPMPRNDESRAARHAWRTMVAQAQAADSVIVPTRHFAERILAHGLDRPLRVISNGIDDELLDSAPEPTTEPSTGPLRILWCARLSGEKRLLEAVEAVRRVPDCTFDIYGTGDLYEQAQAAIGTNGLRDRVRLHGGVSQAQCLAAMTTHDVLLFPSSGFDTQGMALLEAVAMRLPVVYCDPDLAETVPEGGGVRTSDPSAAAIADSLRELAARPEQLASMRKVLAEHADAARQSRLTEDILAIYTDVTEGPKSAMSQPVPNVPTAPGRLPLLGHSVVALRDGLKFVTSLAEVGPIVRIYLGPRPAYVLTTPELIREVSFGEAGDFHREELREAIQEVIRGASNVLSGKPHELRRRMIAPALRQRRLNEYAVVAADLANDWSNSLRADQRLNLVDEAHRLVLDTISSTLFTAEFGADAKREVRQNIPWLLGQVIQRAALPPPVRRLRVVANRRFTAKSRRLRAEIGAVVAAYRRADRDFHDVLSALVRHRDPETGIQLSDEEIIDELLLMLAAGVGSTASILGWVWHEIMRDPDIAAELRRELADFVGDAPVTPDHVARLPYLRLIVLETLRFWGPWVSTHTADGPVTVGGTTLPDGAMVVFSPYMIHHNPHYYPDPETFDPDRWFPGRVEEIDKKAILPFGVGLRHCPGNNFALMTITLATAALFARWEPVADPGYRVRPSNRDFVAAPSRLPVVLRERP
;
A
#
# COMPACT_ATOMS: atom_id res chain seq x y z
N MET A 1 5.70 28.50 18.33
CA MET A 1 5.85 27.26 17.55
C MET A 1 6.72 27.52 16.33
N HIS A 2 7.35 26.49 15.79
CA HIS A 2 8.06 26.48 14.50
C HIS A 2 7.28 25.65 13.48
N VAL A 3 6.76 26.31 12.45
CA VAL A 3 5.90 25.73 11.41
C VAL A 3 6.71 25.53 10.12
N ALA A 4 6.70 24.32 9.57
CA ALA A 4 7.28 24.04 8.26
C ALA A 4 6.17 24.05 7.18
N LEU A 5 6.10 25.09 6.37
CA LEU A 5 5.16 25.22 5.25
C LEU A 5 5.73 24.56 4.00
N PHE A 6 4.96 23.73 3.31
CA PHE A 6 5.35 23.10 2.03
C PHE A 6 4.39 23.51 0.93
N THR A 7 4.90 24.16 -0.12
CA THR A 7 4.10 24.62 -1.27
C THR A 7 4.82 24.37 -2.59
N ASP A 8 4.11 23.82 -3.57
CA ASP A 8 4.63 23.61 -4.93
C ASP A 8 4.72 24.91 -5.75
N PHE A 9 4.16 26.00 -5.25
CA PHE A 9 4.22 27.32 -5.89
C PHE A 9 5.14 28.24 -5.10
N HIS A 10 6.18 28.77 -5.77
CA HIS A 10 7.16 29.64 -5.13
C HIS A 10 6.49 30.92 -4.61
N PRO A 11 6.59 31.26 -3.31
CA PRO A 11 5.89 32.41 -2.74
C PRO A 11 6.17 33.73 -3.47
N ALA A 12 7.39 33.94 -3.97
CA ALA A 12 7.72 35.16 -4.73
C ALA A 12 6.98 35.31 -6.08
N THR A 13 6.28 34.27 -6.55
CA THR A 13 5.43 34.36 -7.76
C THR A 13 4.01 34.78 -7.39
N LEU A 14 3.28 35.33 -8.34
CA LEU A 14 1.91 35.78 -8.11
C LEU A 14 0.88 34.69 -8.45
N GLY A 15 -0.04 34.46 -7.52
CA GLY A 15 -1.20 33.59 -7.69
C GLY A 15 -1.93 33.40 -6.36
N GLY A 16 -3.16 32.88 -6.40
CA GLY A 16 -4.01 32.81 -5.20
C GLY A 16 -3.45 31.94 -4.08
N ILE A 17 -2.76 30.85 -4.42
CA ILE A 17 -2.10 29.98 -3.42
C ILE A 17 -0.89 30.70 -2.84
N GLN A 18 -0.10 31.35 -3.67
CA GLN A 18 1.10 32.06 -3.24
C GLN A 18 0.77 33.22 -2.30
N THR A 19 -0.26 34.01 -2.62
CA THR A 19 -0.69 35.13 -1.76
C THR A 19 -1.26 34.63 -0.43
N SER A 20 -2.07 33.57 -0.44
CA SER A 20 -2.57 32.93 0.79
C SER A 20 -1.42 32.40 1.68
N VAL A 21 -0.45 31.67 1.08
CA VAL A 21 0.72 31.15 1.82
C VAL A 21 1.59 32.26 2.39
N GLN A 22 1.80 33.35 1.64
CA GLN A 22 2.53 34.52 2.12
C GLN A 22 1.81 35.22 3.27
N ALA A 23 0.50 35.45 3.13
CA ALA A 23 -0.30 36.04 4.19
C ALA A 23 -0.22 35.18 5.45
N GLN A 24 -0.49 33.87 5.35
CA GLN A 24 -0.42 32.95 6.48
C GLN A 24 0.95 32.94 7.16
N ARG A 25 2.04 32.95 6.38
CA ARG A 25 3.39 33.07 6.92
C ARG A 25 3.55 34.34 7.76
N ARG A 26 3.20 35.51 7.20
CA ARG A 26 3.33 36.81 7.88
C ARG A 26 2.45 36.88 9.12
N GLY A 27 1.23 36.36 9.06
CA GLY A 27 0.32 36.29 10.20
C GLY A 27 0.92 35.49 11.37
N LEU A 28 1.52 34.33 11.08
CA LEU A 28 2.22 33.52 12.09
C LEU A 28 3.46 34.24 12.65
N GLU A 29 4.27 34.86 11.78
CA GLU A 29 5.48 35.59 12.18
C GLU A 29 5.16 36.82 13.06
N ARG A 30 4.07 37.55 12.77
CA ARG A 30 3.60 38.67 13.61
C ARG A 30 3.26 38.25 15.03
N LEU A 31 2.75 37.03 15.20
CA LEU A 31 2.46 36.45 16.52
C LEU A 31 3.69 35.81 17.19
N GLY A 32 4.89 35.98 16.61
CA GLY A 32 6.15 35.47 17.16
C GLY A 32 6.42 33.99 16.87
N HIS A 33 5.66 33.36 15.98
CA HIS A 33 5.93 32.00 15.53
C HIS A 33 7.01 32.01 14.45
N ARG A 34 7.86 30.98 14.44
CA ARG A 34 8.85 30.82 13.38
C ARG A 34 8.24 30.04 12.23
N VAL A 35 8.48 30.48 10.99
CA VAL A 35 8.01 29.79 9.80
C VAL A 35 9.20 29.43 8.92
N THR A 36 9.21 28.22 8.37
CA THR A 36 10.16 27.84 7.31
C THR A 36 9.38 27.35 6.10
N VAL A 37 9.62 27.95 4.95
CA VAL A 37 8.90 27.63 3.72
C VAL A 37 9.75 26.76 2.81
N PHE A 38 9.27 25.56 2.50
CA PHE A 38 9.84 24.67 1.50
C PHE A 38 9.07 24.83 0.20
N THR A 39 9.80 25.07 -0.90
CA THR A 39 9.14 25.38 -2.18
C THR A 39 9.89 24.88 -3.41
N ALA A 40 9.19 24.86 -4.55
CA ALA A 40 9.76 24.59 -5.86
C ALA A 40 10.54 25.80 -6.36
N PRO A 41 11.58 25.62 -7.20
CA PRO A 41 12.35 26.73 -7.75
C PRO A 41 11.51 27.51 -8.77
N THR A 42 11.81 28.81 -8.94
CA THR A 42 11.28 29.64 -10.04
C THR A 42 12.44 30.15 -10.91
N PRO A 43 12.26 30.36 -12.23
CA PRO A 43 13.31 30.86 -13.13
C PRO A 43 13.89 32.23 -12.74
N GLU A 44 13.14 33.04 -11.98
CA GLU A 44 13.42 34.45 -11.73
C GLU A 44 13.97 34.75 -10.33
N SER A 45 13.89 33.82 -9.37
CA SER A 45 14.32 34.09 -7.99
C SER A 45 15.77 33.67 -7.74
N THR A 46 16.59 34.63 -7.32
CA THR A 46 17.94 34.39 -6.78
C THR A 46 18.10 34.86 -5.33
N GLU A 47 17.10 35.54 -4.76
CA GLU A 47 17.14 35.97 -3.35
C GLU A 47 16.63 34.87 -2.42
N PHE A 48 17.58 34.26 -1.71
CA PHE A 48 17.32 33.33 -0.62
C PHE A 48 16.96 34.14 0.63
N ASP A 49 15.67 34.37 0.83
CA ASP A 49 15.18 34.63 2.18
C ASP A 49 15.65 33.49 3.10
N ARG A 50 16.26 33.83 4.23
CA ARG A 50 16.86 32.89 5.18
C ARG A 50 15.87 31.82 5.59
N ASP A 51 14.58 32.15 5.68
CA ASP A 51 13.52 31.24 6.10
C ASP A 51 12.84 30.46 4.96
N THR A 52 13.37 30.56 3.73
CA THR A 52 12.92 29.79 2.56
C THR A 52 13.96 28.74 2.13
N VAL A 53 13.49 27.54 1.82
CA VAL A 53 14.28 26.39 1.37
C VAL A 53 13.76 25.92 0.00
N VAL A 54 14.56 26.14 -1.03
CA VAL A 54 14.21 25.76 -2.40
C VAL A 54 14.65 24.32 -2.69
N LEU A 55 13.71 23.46 -3.06
CA LEU A 55 13.96 22.07 -3.41
C LEU A 55 14.45 21.94 -4.86
N SER A 56 15.20 20.87 -5.15
CA SER A 56 15.67 20.59 -6.51
C SER A 56 14.54 20.06 -7.39
N ALA A 57 14.34 20.70 -8.54
CA ALA A 57 13.40 20.26 -9.58
C ALA A 57 13.98 19.15 -10.47
N LEU A 58 13.11 18.41 -11.15
CA LEU A 58 13.46 17.39 -12.12
C LEU A 58 13.92 18.05 -13.42
N GLY A 59 15.25 18.22 -13.61
CA GLY A 59 15.93 18.49 -14.88
C GLY A 59 15.19 19.35 -15.92
N GLY A 60 14.72 20.54 -15.55
CA GLY A 60 14.06 21.49 -16.48
C GLY A 60 12.62 21.15 -16.88
N VAL A 61 12.00 20.13 -16.29
CA VAL A 61 10.60 19.78 -16.55
C VAL A 61 9.68 20.82 -15.92
N MET A 62 8.99 21.57 -16.78
CA MET A 62 7.98 22.55 -16.40
C MET A 62 6.59 22.02 -16.78
N VAL A 63 5.63 22.13 -15.86
CA VAL A 63 4.21 21.85 -16.12
C VAL A 63 3.44 23.14 -15.88
N ASN A 64 2.82 23.67 -16.92
CA ASN A 64 2.05 24.93 -16.87
C ASN A 64 2.84 26.09 -16.24
N GLY A 65 4.14 26.19 -16.55
CA GLY A 65 5.02 27.24 -16.02
C GLY A 65 5.61 26.97 -14.62
N PHE A 66 5.33 25.82 -14.01
CA PHE A 66 5.87 25.46 -12.68
C PHE A 66 6.87 24.30 -12.74
N ALA A 67 7.96 24.43 -11.98
CA ALA A 67 9.00 23.43 -11.92
C ALA A 67 8.53 22.18 -11.16
N MET A 68 8.68 21.00 -11.79
CA MET A 68 8.26 19.76 -11.16
C MET A 68 9.30 19.30 -10.12
N VAL A 69 8.91 19.26 -8.85
CA VAL A 69 9.70 18.67 -7.76
C VAL A 69 9.24 17.23 -7.51
N LEU A 70 10.15 16.35 -7.08
CA LEU A 70 9.84 15.00 -6.63
C LEU A 70 10.51 14.71 -5.28
N PRO A 71 9.99 13.79 -4.46
CA PRO A 71 10.57 13.40 -3.17
C PRO A 71 11.80 12.49 -3.36
N THR A 72 12.86 13.06 -3.94
CA THR A 72 14.14 12.38 -4.20
C THR A 72 14.98 12.25 -2.92
N PRO A 73 15.95 11.33 -2.86
CA PRO A 73 16.90 11.27 -1.74
C PRO A 73 17.66 12.59 -1.52
N ALA A 74 17.95 13.35 -2.58
CA ALA A 74 18.60 14.65 -2.49
C ALA A 74 17.70 15.68 -1.78
N ASN A 75 16.44 15.80 -2.23
CA ASN A 75 15.46 16.69 -1.58
C ASN A 75 15.18 16.27 -0.13
N ASN A 76 15.14 14.97 0.17
CA ASN A 76 14.99 14.49 1.54
C ASN A 76 16.14 14.96 2.43
N ARG A 77 17.40 14.81 1.98
CA ARG A 77 18.57 15.30 2.74
C ARG A 77 18.55 16.81 2.95
N LEU A 78 18.10 17.55 1.94
CA LEU A 78 18.00 19.01 2.00
C LEU A 78 16.97 19.44 3.06
N ILE A 79 15.80 18.77 3.08
CA ILE A 79 14.77 18.99 4.10
C ILE A 79 15.29 18.59 5.50
N ASP A 80 15.89 17.41 5.62
CA ASP A 80 16.37 16.89 6.90
C ASP A 80 17.50 17.78 7.47
N ALA A 81 18.38 18.32 6.62
CA ALA A 81 19.40 19.28 7.01
C ALA A 81 18.79 20.61 7.49
N ALA A 82 17.78 21.12 6.78
CA ALA A 82 17.08 22.33 7.19
C ALA A 82 16.34 22.15 8.53
N PHE A 83 15.73 20.98 8.77
CA PHE A 83 15.11 20.65 10.06
C PHE A 83 16.15 20.60 11.18
N ALA A 84 17.32 20.00 10.93
CA ALA A 84 18.39 19.92 11.93
C ALA A 84 19.00 21.31 12.25
N GLU A 85 19.23 22.14 11.24
CA GLU A 85 19.85 23.46 11.39
C GLU A 85 18.92 24.47 12.08
N ARG A 86 17.62 24.40 11.79
CA ARG A 86 16.67 25.45 12.15
C ARG A 86 15.94 25.17 13.48
N GLY A 87 16.30 24.13 14.21
CA GLY A 87 15.67 23.79 15.49
C GLY A 87 14.41 22.94 15.33
N PRO A 88 13.76 22.55 16.44
CA PRO A 88 12.65 21.60 16.40
C PRO A 88 11.46 22.20 15.65
N ILE A 89 11.03 21.51 14.60
CA ILE A 89 9.76 21.77 13.92
C ILE A 89 8.65 21.20 14.78
N ASP A 90 7.62 21.99 15.07
CA ASP A 90 6.46 21.54 15.86
C ASP A 90 5.40 20.91 14.96
N VAL A 91 5.19 21.47 13.76
CA VAL A 91 4.14 21.04 12.83
C VAL A 91 4.57 21.23 11.37
N VAL A 92 4.20 20.28 10.53
CA VAL A 92 4.33 20.38 9.08
C VAL A 92 2.98 20.74 8.48
N HIS A 93 2.92 21.79 7.67
CA HIS A 93 1.70 22.19 6.96
C HIS A 93 1.92 22.19 5.45
N THR A 94 1.25 21.27 4.75
CA THR A 94 1.29 21.16 3.29
C THR A 94 0.14 21.94 2.65
N GLN A 95 0.45 22.75 1.64
CA GLN A 95 -0.49 23.69 1.01
C GLN A 95 -0.99 23.20 -0.36
N THR A 96 -0.37 22.17 -0.91
CA THR A 96 -0.59 21.69 -2.28
C THR A 96 -0.63 20.16 -2.31
N THR A 97 -0.88 19.56 -3.48
CA THR A 97 -1.00 18.10 -3.67
C THR A 97 0.19 17.49 -4.42
N TYR A 98 1.19 18.28 -4.80
CA TYR A 98 2.28 17.85 -5.68
C TYR A 98 3.58 17.57 -4.92
N GLY A 99 4.71 17.52 -5.62
CA GLY A 99 5.94 16.90 -5.14
C GLY A 99 6.57 17.54 -3.91
N VAL A 100 6.46 18.86 -3.74
CA VAL A 100 6.91 19.57 -2.54
C VAL A 100 6.03 19.18 -1.36
N ALA A 101 4.71 19.21 -1.52
CA ALA A 101 3.79 18.79 -0.47
C ALA A 101 3.95 17.30 -0.10
N ILE A 102 4.13 16.42 -1.08
CA ILE A 102 4.47 15.01 -0.85
C ILE A 102 5.79 14.89 -0.07
N SER A 103 6.79 15.72 -0.39
CA SER A 103 8.07 15.74 0.34
C SER A 103 7.88 16.17 1.79
N GLY A 104 7.03 17.16 2.05
CA GLY A 104 6.65 17.61 3.39
C GLY A 104 5.96 16.52 4.20
N LEU A 105 4.95 15.88 3.63
CA LEU A 105 4.24 14.76 4.26
C LEU A 105 5.17 13.59 4.60
N ARG A 106 6.13 13.30 3.72
CA ARG A 106 7.15 12.27 3.97
C ARG A 106 8.18 12.71 5.01
N ALA A 107 8.56 13.98 5.04
CA ALA A 107 9.45 14.52 6.06
C ALA A 107 8.79 14.44 7.44
N ALA A 108 7.53 14.87 7.56
CA ALA A 108 6.77 14.77 8.80
C ALA A 108 6.74 13.33 9.34
N ARG A 109 6.46 12.33 8.48
CA ARG A 109 6.53 10.91 8.86
C ARG A 109 7.93 10.46 9.29
N ARG A 110 9.00 10.92 8.62
CA ARG A 110 10.38 10.60 9.00
C ARG A 110 10.77 11.19 10.37
N HIS A 111 10.20 12.33 10.72
CA HIS A 111 10.54 13.08 11.94
C HIS A 111 9.49 12.96 13.05
N GLY A 112 8.41 12.18 12.84
CA GLY A 112 7.36 11.97 13.85
C GLY A 112 6.55 13.23 14.15
N LEU A 113 6.38 14.10 13.15
CA LEU A 113 5.70 15.39 13.28
C LEU A 113 4.24 15.30 12.79
N PRO A 114 3.31 16.05 13.43
CA PRO A 114 1.95 16.15 12.94
C PRO A 114 1.88 16.90 11.61
N VAL A 115 0.91 16.53 10.78
CA VAL A 115 0.68 17.10 9.45
C VAL A 115 -0.68 17.77 9.38
N VAL A 116 -0.67 19.04 9.01
CA VAL A 116 -1.87 19.75 8.54
C VAL A 116 -1.81 19.86 7.01
N HIS A 117 -2.95 19.71 6.35
CA HIS A 117 -3.04 19.90 4.90
C HIS A 117 -4.16 20.88 4.54
N THR A 118 -3.83 21.97 3.84
CA THR A 118 -4.83 22.85 3.23
C THR A 118 -5.07 22.44 1.78
N VAL A 119 -6.33 22.28 1.40
CA VAL A 119 -6.72 21.90 0.03
C VAL A 119 -7.08 23.15 -0.77
N HIS A 120 -6.11 23.69 -1.51
CA HIS A 120 -6.30 24.93 -2.27
C HIS A 120 -6.85 24.75 -3.70
N SER A 121 -6.69 23.59 -4.32
CA SER A 121 -6.88 23.44 -5.77
C SER A 121 -8.00 22.48 -6.17
N ARG A 122 -8.62 22.78 -7.33
CA ARG A 122 -9.52 21.91 -8.08
C ARG A 122 -8.79 21.25 -9.24
N ASP A 123 -7.89 20.33 -8.91
CA ASP A 123 -7.03 19.67 -9.89
C ASP A 123 -7.85 18.94 -10.98
N ASP A 124 -9.06 18.48 -10.65
CA ASP A 124 -10.00 17.85 -11.59
C ASP A 124 -10.42 18.79 -12.72
N VAL A 125 -10.77 20.04 -12.40
CA VAL A 125 -11.20 21.05 -13.38
C VAL A 125 -10.01 21.69 -14.06
N PHE A 126 -8.93 21.92 -13.32
CA PHE A 126 -7.70 22.45 -13.88
C PHE A 126 -7.19 21.55 -15.00
N ILE A 127 -7.01 20.25 -14.73
CA ILE A 127 -6.53 19.28 -15.74
C ILE A 127 -7.51 19.18 -16.90
N ALA A 128 -8.82 19.24 -16.65
CA ALA A 128 -9.82 19.19 -17.73
C ALA A 128 -9.70 20.36 -18.71
N ASN A 129 -9.33 21.56 -18.24
CA ASN A 129 -9.29 22.78 -19.05
C ASN A 129 -7.91 23.12 -19.61
N THR A 130 -6.82 22.74 -18.93
CA THR A 130 -5.47 23.15 -19.34
C THR A 130 -4.68 22.06 -20.06
N SER A 131 -5.01 20.78 -19.87
CA SER A 131 -4.24 19.68 -20.45
C SER A 131 -4.79 19.27 -21.83
N PRO A 132 -3.95 19.11 -22.86
CA PRO A 132 -4.38 18.61 -24.17
C PRO A 132 -4.83 17.13 -24.12
N VAL A 133 -4.42 16.38 -23.09
CA VAL A 133 -4.78 14.96 -22.88
C VAL A 133 -5.27 14.68 -21.45
N PRO A 134 -6.41 15.26 -21.01
CA PRO A 134 -6.81 15.30 -19.59
C PRO A 134 -6.80 13.95 -18.87
N TYR A 135 -7.29 12.89 -19.52
CA TYR A 135 -7.32 11.55 -18.93
C TYR A 135 -5.91 11.01 -18.64
N LEU A 136 -4.98 11.12 -19.60
CA LEU A 136 -3.62 10.63 -19.44
C LEU A 136 -2.84 11.46 -18.41
N SER A 137 -3.05 12.78 -18.40
CA SER A 137 -2.46 13.67 -17.41
C SER A 137 -2.90 13.32 -15.99
N ALA A 138 -4.21 13.20 -15.75
CA ALA A 138 -4.74 12.84 -14.44
C ALA A 138 -4.33 11.41 -14.02
N LEU A 139 -4.32 10.44 -14.94
CA LEU A 139 -3.84 9.08 -14.66
C LEU A 139 -2.35 9.07 -14.30
N THR A 140 -1.52 9.82 -15.03
CA THR A 140 -0.09 9.94 -14.76
C THR A 140 0.15 10.55 -13.39
N MET A 141 -0.56 11.64 -13.08
CA MET A 141 -0.52 12.29 -11.78
C MET A 141 -0.91 11.30 -10.67
N ARG A 142 -2.01 10.55 -10.84
CA ARG A 142 -2.42 9.50 -9.89
C ARG A 142 -1.36 8.43 -9.69
N VAL A 143 -0.73 7.96 -10.76
CA VAL A 143 0.30 6.91 -10.68
C VAL A 143 1.57 7.43 -9.99
N LEU A 144 1.98 8.66 -10.27
CA LEU A 144 3.13 9.29 -9.64
C LEU A 144 2.88 9.61 -8.17
N HIS A 145 1.74 10.24 -7.87
CA HIS A 145 1.30 10.55 -6.50
C HIS A 145 1.16 9.27 -5.66
N GLY A 146 0.49 8.24 -6.22
CA GLY A 146 0.25 6.95 -5.58
C GLY A 146 1.50 6.12 -5.26
N ARG A 147 2.67 6.46 -5.84
CA ARG A 147 3.96 5.87 -5.44
C ARG A 147 4.42 6.35 -4.07
N PHE A 148 3.96 7.52 -3.64
CA PHE A 148 4.45 8.19 -2.44
C PHE A 148 3.37 8.34 -1.37
N VAL A 149 2.11 8.51 -1.78
CA VAL A 149 0.96 8.65 -0.89
C VAL A 149 -0.09 7.60 -1.30
N SER A 150 -0.24 6.57 -0.48
CA SER A 150 -1.15 5.46 -0.75
C SER A 150 -2.58 5.82 -0.35
N HIS A 151 -3.54 5.47 -1.21
CA HIS A 151 -4.96 5.51 -0.89
C HIS A 151 -5.62 4.20 -1.35
N ARG A 152 -5.99 3.36 -0.39
CA ARG A 152 -6.53 2.00 -0.60
C ARG A 152 -8.05 1.95 -0.61
N ALA A 153 -8.72 2.92 0.00
CA ALA A 153 -10.18 2.96 0.06
C ALA A 153 -10.79 3.07 -1.37
N PRO A 154 -11.98 2.47 -1.56
CA PRO A 154 -12.76 2.72 -2.77
C PRO A 154 -13.23 4.18 -2.77
N MET A 155 -13.09 4.86 -3.92
CA MET A 155 -13.68 6.19 -4.10
C MET A 155 -15.19 6.04 -4.36
N PRO A 156 -16.04 6.91 -3.80
CA PRO A 156 -17.43 7.02 -4.18
C PRO A 156 -17.60 7.19 -5.70
N ARG A 157 -18.72 6.71 -6.24
CA ARG A 157 -19.05 6.89 -7.66
C ARG A 157 -19.93 8.12 -7.83
N ASN A 158 -19.32 9.23 -8.21
CA ASN A 158 -20.00 10.46 -8.56
C ASN A 158 -20.15 10.56 -10.10
N ASP A 159 -21.08 11.40 -10.56
CA ASP A 159 -21.29 11.65 -11.99
C ASP A 159 -20.22 12.62 -12.52
N GLU A 160 -19.08 12.05 -12.92
CA GLU A 160 -17.91 12.82 -13.33
C GLU A 160 -17.04 12.08 -14.37
N SER A 161 -16.19 12.85 -15.05
CA SER A 161 -15.30 12.32 -16.08
C SER A 161 -14.29 11.31 -15.50
N ARG A 162 -13.74 10.45 -16.36
CA ARG A 162 -12.66 9.53 -15.95
C ARG A 162 -11.40 10.27 -15.48
N ALA A 163 -11.12 11.44 -16.05
CA ALA A 163 -10.00 12.29 -15.65
C ALA A 163 -10.21 12.87 -14.25
N ALA A 164 -11.41 13.42 -14.00
CA ALA A 164 -11.80 13.97 -12.70
C ALA A 164 -11.66 12.92 -11.58
N ARG A 165 -12.14 11.69 -11.80
CA ARG A 165 -11.95 10.57 -10.85
C ARG A 165 -10.49 10.30 -10.48
N HIS A 166 -9.56 10.49 -11.41
CA HIS A 166 -8.14 10.31 -11.13
C HIS A 166 -7.58 11.47 -10.30
N ALA A 167 -7.97 12.71 -10.60
CA ALA A 167 -7.57 13.89 -9.86
C ALA A 167 -8.15 13.91 -8.43
N TRP A 168 -9.45 13.63 -8.26
CA TRP A 168 -10.07 13.51 -6.94
C TRP A 168 -9.39 12.47 -6.06
N ARG A 169 -9.00 11.33 -6.64
CA ARG A 169 -8.27 10.32 -5.88
C ARG A 169 -6.94 10.86 -5.32
N THR A 170 -6.24 11.75 -6.03
CA THR A 170 -5.00 12.34 -5.52
C THR A 170 -5.23 13.37 -4.43
N MET A 171 -6.23 14.25 -4.61
CA MET A 171 -6.59 15.26 -3.60
C MET A 171 -7.06 14.59 -2.30
N VAL A 172 -7.96 13.61 -2.41
CA VAL A 172 -8.43 12.83 -1.25
C VAL A 172 -7.29 12.02 -0.65
N ALA A 173 -6.42 11.37 -1.44
CA ALA A 173 -5.27 10.64 -0.91
C ALA A 173 -4.32 11.53 -0.09
N GLN A 174 -4.08 12.77 -0.54
CA GLN A 174 -3.25 13.73 0.16
C GLN A 174 -3.90 14.16 1.48
N ALA A 175 -5.16 14.59 1.43
CA ALA A 175 -5.92 15.01 2.61
C ALA A 175 -6.09 13.88 3.64
N GLN A 176 -6.35 12.66 3.18
CA GLN A 176 -6.50 11.47 4.00
C GLN A 176 -5.21 11.09 4.76
N ALA A 177 -4.07 11.53 4.25
CA ALA A 177 -2.75 11.24 4.79
C ALA A 177 -2.26 12.29 5.81
N ALA A 178 -3.02 13.37 6.04
CA ALA A 178 -2.78 14.38 7.06
C ALA A 178 -3.53 14.05 8.37
N ASP A 179 -3.10 14.67 9.48
CA ASP A 179 -3.74 14.53 10.79
C ASP A 179 -4.96 15.47 10.92
N SER A 180 -4.91 16.63 10.27
CA SER A 180 -6.05 17.54 10.12
C SER A 180 -6.05 18.20 8.74
N VAL A 181 -7.25 18.47 8.23
CA VAL A 181 -7.46 19.09 6.91
C VAL A 181 -8.07 20.48 7.07
N ILE A 182 -7.57 21.45 6.31
CA ILE A 182 -8.18 22.77 6.17
C ILE A 182 -8.73 22.88 4.75
N VAL A 183 -9.94 23.41 4.64
CA VAL A 183 -10.52 23.82 3.35
C VAL A 183 -10.99 25.26 3.45
N PRO A 184 -10.90 26.03 2.36
CA PRO A 184 -11.16 27.46 2.42
C PRO A 184 -12.66 27.82 2.55
N THR A 185 -13.55 26.92 2.17
CA THR A 185 -14.97 27.22 1.95
C THR A 185 -15.88 26.03 2.31
N ARG A 186 -17.14 26.31 2.66
CA ARG A 186 -18.12 25.28 3.06
C ARG A 186 -18.53 24.41 1.88
N HIS A 187 -18.79 24.99 0.71
CA HIS A 187 -19.15 24.19 -0.47
C HIS A 187 -18.03 23.19 -0.80
N PHE A 188 -16.77 23.61 -0.67
CA PHE A 188 -15.66 22.73 -0.98
C PHE A 188 -15.44 21.64 0.09
N ALA A 189 -15.73 21.94 1.35
CA ALA A 189 -15.82 20.96 2.42
C ALA A 189 -16.83 19.84 2.08
N GLU A 190 -18.05 20.22 1.71
CA GLU A 190 -19.10 19.27 1.32
C GLU A 190 -18.66 18.42 0.12
N ARG A 191 -18.01 19.06 -0.86
CA ARG A 191 -17.50 18.35 -2.04
C ARG A 191 -16.42 17.34 -1.71
N ILE A 192 -15.39 17.69 -0.93
CA ILE A 192 -14.31 16.74 -0.63
C ILE A 192 -14.79 15.58 0.24
N LEU A 193 -15.73 15.84 1.16
CA LEU A 193 -16.41 14.79 1.95
C LEU A 193 -17.22 13.85 1.06
N ALA A 194 -17.95 14.38 0.07
CA ALA A 194 -18.68 13.57 -0.92
C ALA A 194 -17.75 12.71 -1.82
N HIS A 195 -16.45 13.01 -1.86
CA HIS A 195 -15.44 12.20 -2.55
C HIS A 195 -14.72 11.20 -1.63
N GLY A 196 -15.19 11.03 -0.39
CA GLY A 196 -14.76 9.96 0.51
C GLY A 196 -13.61 10.33 1.45
N LEU A 197 -13.40 11.62 1.73
CA LEU A 197 -12.55 12.03 2.85
C LEU A 197 -13.24 11.69 4.18
N ASP A 198 -12.56 10.95 5.05
CA ASP A 198 -13.09 10.58 6.38
C ASP A 198 -12.32 11.24 7.55
N ARG A 199 -11.38 12.14 7.23
CA ARG A 199 -10.55 12.84 8.22
C ARG A 199 -11.22 14.08 8.81
N PRO A 200 -10.84 14.47 10.05
CA PRO A 200 -11.20 15.75 10.61
C PRO A 200 -10.83 16.90 9.66
N LEU A 201 -11.81 17.75 9.39
CA LEU A 201 -11.69 18.88 8.48
C LEU A 201 -12.26 20.13 9.15
N ARG A 202 -11.59 21.27 8.96
CA ARG A 202 -12.08 22.59 9.38
C ARG A 202 -12.17 23.53 8.19
N VAL A 203 -13.21 24.35 8.18
CA VAL A 203 -13.40 25.39 7.17
C VAL A 203 -12.78 26.69 7.68
N ILE A 204 -11.68 27.11 7.09
CA ILE A 204 -11.00 28.38 7.41
C ILE A 204 -10.68 29.07 6.10
N SER A 205 -11.24 30.26 5.90
CA SER A 205 -10.98 31.09 4.72
C SER A 205 -9.50 31.32 4.51
N ASN A 206 -9.08 31.48 3.24
CA ASN A 206 -7.82 32.14 2.96
C ASN A 206 -7.86 33.60 3.44
N GLY A 207 -6.69 34.13 3.79
CA GLY A 207 -6.54 35.50 4.25
C GLY A 207 -5.76 36.38 3.28
N ILE A 208 -5.94 37.68 3.46
CA ILE A 208 -5.15 38.74 2.85
C ILE A 208 -4.27 39.32 3.94
N ASP A 209 -3.03 39.62 3.60
CA ASP A 209 -2.08 40.23 4.53
C ASP A 209 -2.60 41.58 5.07
N ASP A 210 -2.67 41.71 6.39
CA ASP A 210 -3.13 42.92 7.07
C ASP A 210 -2.33 44.17 6.68
N GLU A 211 -0.98 44.09 6.60
CA GLU A 211 -0.15 45.24 6.19
C GLU A 211 -0.43 45.67 4.75
N LEU A 212 -0.76 44.72 3.89
CA LEU A 212 -1.11 45.01 2.51
C LEU A 212 -2.44 45.76 2.43
N LEU A 213 -3.43 45.38 3.26
CA LEU A 213 -4.70 46.09 3.37
C LEU A 213 -4.52 47.48 4.01
N ASP A 214 -3.73 47.59 5.07
CA ASP A 214 -3.50 48.85 5.80
C ASP A 214 -2.72 49.87 4.96
N SER A 215 -1.88 49.40 4.05
CA SER A 215 -1.13 50.24 3.10
C SER A 215 -1.89 50.56 1.82
N ALA A 216 -3.04 49.93 1.58
CA ALA A 216 -3.83 50.17 0.38
C ALA A 216 -4.48 51.56 0.43
N PRO A 217 -4.64 52.26 -0.72
CA PRO A 217 -5.34 53.53 -0.77
C PRO A 217 -6.80 53.39 -0.28
N GLU A 218 -7.37 54.46 0.29
CA GLU A 218 -8.78 54.45 0.67
C GLU A 218 -9.68 54.34 -0.59
N PRO A 219 -10.69 53.45 -0.59
CA PRO A 219 -11.62 53.30 -1.71
C PRO A 219 -12.40 54.59 -1.98
N THR A 220 -12.65 54.88 -3.26
CA THR A 220 -13.57 55.96 -3.63
C THR A 220 -15.00 55.62 -3.23
N THR A 221 -15.59 56.44 -2.34
CA THR A 221 -16.96 56.25 -1.83
C THR A 221 -18.02 56.87 -2.74
N GLU A 222 -17.66 57.87 -3.55
CA GLU A 222 -18.60 58.54 -4.43
C GLU A 222 -18.91 57.70 -5.70
N PRO A 223 -20.16 57.68 -6.16
CA PRO A 223 -20.52 57.07 -7.44
C PRO A 223 -19.83 57.78 -8.60
N SER A 224 -19.23 57.01 -9.53
CA SER A 224 -18.70 57.58 -10.78
C SER A 224 -19.83 58.23 -11.59
N THR A 225 -19.64 59.45 -12.07
CA THR A 225 -20.56 60.14 -12.99
C THR A 225 -20.26 59.84 -14.47
N GLY A 226 -19.32 58.94 -14.75
CA GLY A 226 -18.88 58.54 -16.08
C GLY A 226 -19.22 57.07 -16.41
N PRO A 227 -18.65 56.51 -17.50
CA PRO A 227 -18.88 55.11 -17.87
C PRO A 227 -18.51 54.16 -16.73
N LEU A 228 -19.23 53.04 -16.60
CA LEU A 228 -18.97 52.04 -15.56
C LEU A 228 -17.53 51.51 -15.67
N ARG A 229 -16.73 51.62 -14.60
CA ARG A 229 -15.33 51.15 -14.59
C ARG A 229 -15.26 49.72 -14.07
N ILE A 230 -14.95 48.78 -14.95
CA ILE A 230 -14.95 47.35 -14.66
C ILE A 230 -13.50 46.88 -14.51
N LEU A 231 -13.21 46.20 -13.41
CA LEU A 231 -11.93 45.55 -13.16
C LEU A 231 -12.04 44.04 -13.41
N TRP A 232 -11.00 43.44 -13.99
CA TRP A 232 -10.79 41.99 -13.99
C TRP A 232 -9.34 41.68 -13.63
N CYS A 233 -9.15 40.77 -12.67
CA CYS A 233 -7.81 40.38 -12.21
C CYS A 233 -7.76 38.88 -11.91
N ALA A 234 -7.04 38.12 -12.74
CA ALA A 234 -6.77 36.70 -12.54
C ALA A 234 -5.66 36.23 -13.51
N ARG A 235 -5.25 34.96 -13.41
CA ARG A 235 -4.45 34.32 -14.47
C ARG A 235 -5.26 34.24 -15.77
N LEU A 236 -4.62 34.53 -16.90
CA LEU A 236 -5.26 34.48 -18.23
C LEU A 236 -5.32 33.04 -18.73
N SER A 237 -6.28 32.28 -18.20
CA SER A 237 -6.51 30.87 -18.51
C SER A 237 -7.99 30.58 -18.75
N GLY A 238 -8.28 29.46 -19.44
CA GLY A 238 -9.63 29.14 -19.93
C GLY A 238 -10.68 29.09 -18.82
N GLU A 239 -10.35 28.50 -17.68
CA GLU A 239 -11.24 28.39 -16.53
C GLU A 239 -11.59 29.74 -15.88
N LYS A 240 -10.81 30.80 -16.16
CA LYS A 240 -11.05 32.17 -15.69
C LYS A 240 -11.91 33.00 -16.64
N ARG A 241 -12.30 32.45 -17.80
CA ARG A 241 -13.37 32.95 -18.68
C ARG A 241 -13.23 34.41 -19.11
N LEU A 242 -12.00 34.83 -19.43
CA LEU A 242 -11.71 36.20 -19.88
C LEU A 242 -12.36 36.51 -21.23
N LEU A 243 -12.40 35.55 -22.17
CA LEU A 243 -12.96 35.80 -23.50
C LEU A 243 -14.48 36.05 -23.43
N GLU A 244 -15.18 35.35 -22.55
CA GLU A 244 -16.59 35.59 -22.26
C GLU A 244 -16.81 36.96 -21.62
N ALA A 245 -15.91 37.40 -20.73
CA ALA A 245 -15.95 38.75 -20.17
C ALA A 245 -15.75 39.83 -21.24
N VAL A 246 -14.79 39.65 -22.16
CA VAL A 246 -14.58 40.55 -23.30
C VAL A 246 -15.81 40.61 -24.20
N GLU A 247 -16.43 39.47 -24.51
CA GLU A 247 -17.67 39.41 -25.28
C GLU A 247 -18.86 40.06 -24.54
N ALA A 248 -18.93 39.94 -23.21
CA ALA A 248 -19.95 40.61 -22.41
C ALA A 248 -19.77 42.14 -22.47
N VAL A 249 -18.55 42.62 -22.25
CA VAL A 249 -18.19 44.05 -22.32
C VAL A 249 -18.47 44.63 -23.70
N ARG A 250 -18.27 43.86 -24.78
CA ARG A 250 -18.66 44.28 -26.15
C ARG A 250 -20.13 44.70 -26.25
N ARG A 251 -21.00 44.09 -25.45
CA ARG A 251 -22.45 44.33 -25.44
C ARG A 251 -22.89 45.44 -24.47
N VAL A 252 -21.95 46.06 -23.76
CA VAL A 252 -22.17 47.16 -22.81
C VAL A 252 -21.39 48.38 -23.31
N PRO A 253 -22.03 49.35 -24.00
CA PRO A 253 -21.31 50.45 -24.65
C PRO A 253 -20.74 51.48 -23.65
N ASP A 254 -21.41 51.70 -22.53
CA ASP A 254 -21.06 52.74 -21.55
C ASP A 254 -20.21 52.18 -20.39
N CYS A 255 -19.08 51.56 -20.73
CA CYS A 255 -18.13 51.03 -19.74
C CYS A 255 -16.69 51.02 -20.21
N THR A 256 -15.78 51.05 -19.25
CA THR A 256 -14.34 50.79 -19.40
C THR A 256 -13.99 49.46 -18.73
N PHE A 257 -12.99 48.74 -19.26
CA PHE A 257 -12.62 47.42 -18.78
C PHE A 257 -11.10 47.25 -18.70
N ASP A 258 -10.59 47.11 -17.48
CA ASP A 258 -9.17 46.99 -17.19
C ASP A 258 -8.84 45.56 -16.75
N ILE A 259 -7.92 44.92 -17.47
CA ILE A 259 -7.57 43.50 -17.34
C ILE A 259 -6.14 43.39 -16.80
N TYR A 260 -5.99 42.79 -15.63
CA TYR A 260 -4.71 42.53 -14.97
C TYR A 260 -4.43 41.02 -14.91
N GLY A 261 -3.21 40.63 -15.28
CA GLY A 261 -2.73 39.26 -15.21
C GLY A 261 -1.84 38.84 -16.39
N THR A 262 -1.27 37.65 -16.28
CA THR A 262 -0.54 36.96 -17.37
C THR A 262 -1.07 35.55 -17.56
N GLY A 263 -0.78 34.91 -18.71
CA GLY A 263 -1.17 33.53 -18.99
C GLY A 263 -1.32 33.23 -20.48
N ASP A 264 -1.63 31.98 -20.80
CA ASP A 264 -1.65 31.44 -22.16
C ASP A 264 -2.69 32.10 -23.08
N LEU A 265 -3.70 32.78 -22.52
CA LEU A 265 -4.74 33.47 -23.29
C LEU A 265 -4.42 34.94 -23.60
N TYR A 266 -3.22 35.46 -23.25
CA TYR A 266 -2.88 36.87 -23.45
C TYR A 266 -3.05 37.32 -24.92
N GLU A 267 -2.44 36.60 -25.85
CA GLU A 267 -2.53 36.88 -27.30
C GLU A 267 -3.98 36.79 -27.83
N GLN A 268 -4.73 35.78 -27.37
CA GLN A 268 -6.13 35.59 -27.79
C GLN A 268 -7.03 36.72 -27.27
N ALA A 269 -6.82 37.18 -26.04
CA ALA A 269 -7.55 38.30 -25.48
C ALA A 269 -7.23 39.60 -26.24
N GLN A 270 -5.96 39.85 -26.55
CA GLN A 270 -5.54 41.01 -27.35
C GLN A 270 -6.16 40.99 -28.75
N ALA A 271 -6.17 39.83 -29.42
CA ALA A 271 -6.79 39.65 -30.72
C ALA A 271 -8.32 39.85 -30.67
N ALA A 272 -8.99 39.33 -29.64
CA ALA A 272 -10.43 39.51 -29.43
C ALA A 272 -10.79 40.99 -29.24
N ILE A 273 -10.02 41.73 -28.44
CA ILE A 273 -10.23 43.17 -28.21
C ILE A 273 -10.01 43.98 -29.49
N GLY A 274 -8.98 43.64 -30.27
CA GLY A 274 -8.72 44.27 -31.56
C GLY A 274 -9.84 44.02 -32.58
N THR A 275 -10.22 42.76 -32.78
CA THR A 275 -11.22 42.34 -33.78
C THR A 275 -12.60 42.91 -33.48
N ASN A 276 -12.94 43.07 -32.20
CA ASN A 276 -14.22 43.62 -31.77
C ASN A 276 -14.23 45.16 -31.66
N GLY A 277 -13.14 45.85 -32.03
CA GLY A 277 -13.07 47.32 -32.01
C GLY A 277 -13.15 47.93 -30.61
N LEU A 278 -12.60 47.25 -29.59
CA LEU A 278 -12.73 47.64 -28.18
C LEU A 278 -11.52 48.37 -27.59
N ARG A 279 -10.53 48.74 -28.43
CA ARG A 279 -9.22 49.26 -27.99
C ARG A 279 -9.28 50.63 -27.29
N ASP A 280 -10.34 51.38 -27.49
CA ASP A 280 -10.60 52.67 -26.88
C ASP A 280 -11.02 52.57 -25.40
N ARG A 281 -11.63 51.44 -25.01
CA ARG A 281 -12.22 51.25 -23.68
C ARG A 281 -11.82 49.98 -22.93
N VAL A 282 -11.07 49.07 -23.57
CA VAL A 282 -10.55 47.85 -22.94
C VAL A 282 -9.02 47.86 -22.92
N ARG A 283 -8.41 47.68 -21.75
CA ARG A 283 -6.96 47.77 -21.54
C ARG A 283 -6.42 46.49 -20.91
N LEU A 284 -5.36 45.91 -21.50
CA LEU A 284 -4.57 44.85 -20.87
C LEU A 284 -3.33 45.47 -20.23
N HIS A 285 -3.18 45.29 -18.92
CA HIS A 285 -2.04 45.83 -18.15
C HIS A 285 -0.90 44.81 -17.96
N GLY A 286 -1.16 43.52 -18.21
CA GLY A 286 -0.22 42.46 -17.91
C GLY A 286 -0.15 42.14 -16.42
N GLY A 287 0.93 41.45 -15.99
CA GLY A 287 1.13 41.07 -14.60
C GLY A 287 1.58 42.24 -13.74
N VAL A 288 0.93 42.44 -12.59
CA VAL A 288 1.25 43.49 -11.61
C VAL A 288 1.34 42.88 -10.21
N SER A 289 1.93 43.59 -9.25
CA SER A 289 1.96 43.13 -7.86
C SER A 289 0.56 43.13 -7.22
N GLN A 290 0.38 42.34 -6.15
CA GLN A 290 -0.88 42.30 -5.40
C GLN A 290 -1.28 43.69 -4.87
N ALA A 291 -0.30 44.50 -4.39
CA ALA A 291 -0.53 45.87 -3.95
C ALA A 291 -1.13 46.75 -5.06
N GLN A 292 -0.64 46.60 -6.30
CA GLN A 292 -1.17 47.32 -7.46
C GLN A 292 -2.58 46.85 -7.82
N CYS A 293 -2.90 45.56 -7.67
CA CYS A 293 -4.27 45.07 -7.83
C CYS A 293 -5.22 45.69 -6.81
N LEU A 294 -4.84 45.74 -5.52
CA LEU A 294 -5.66 46.39 -4.49
C LEU A 294 -5.82 47.89 -4.76
N ALA A 295 -4.76 48.58 -5.17
CA ALA A 295 -4.84 49.98 -5.55
C ALA A 295 -5.77 50.18 -6.76
N ALA A 296 -5.76 49.28 -7.75
CA ALA A 296 -6.72 49.33 -8.85
C ALA A 296 -8.16 49.16 -8.34
N MET A 297 -8.42 48.26 -7.38
CA MET A 297 -9.76 48.06 -6.82
C MET A 297 -10.37 49.33 -6.21
N THR A 298 -9.55 50.25 -5.68
CA THR A 298 -10.02 51.53 -5.09
C THR A 298 -10.56 52.54 -6.09
N THR A 299 -10.19 52.38 -7.38
CA THR A 299 -10.51 53.32 -8.46
C THR A 299 -11.52 52.77 -9.47
N HIS A 300 -12.01 51.54 -9.27
CA HIS A 300 -13.01 50.92 -10.14
C HIS A 300 -14.38 50.84 -9.45
N ASP A 301 -15.42 50.64 -10.25
CA ASP A 301 -16.80 50.59 -9.76
C ASP A 301 -17.25 49.17 -9.44
N VAL A 302 -16.74 48.19 -10.19
CA VAL A 302 -17.11 46.78 -10.01
C VAL A 302 -15.98 45.83 -10.42
N LEU A 303 -15.78 44.75 -9.67
CA LEU A 303 -14.99 43.59 -10.10
C LEU A 303 -15.87 42.63 -10.90
N LEU A 304 -15.44 42.25 -12.10
CA LEU A 304 -16.05 41.17 -12.87
C LEU A 304 -15.30 39.86 -12.62
N PHE A 305 -15.97 38.89 -12.02
CA PHE A 305 -15.44 37.57 -11.70
C PHE A 305 -16.23 36.46 -12.44
N PRO A 306 -15.93 36.20 -13.72
CA PRO A 306 -16.76 35.35 -14.57
C PRO A 306 -16.52 33.84 -14.38
N SER A 307 -15.55 33.44 -13.54
CA SER A 307 -15.23 32.03 -13.33
C SER A 307 -16.43 31.25 -12.76
N SER A 308 -16.53 29.97 -13.12
CA SER A 308 -17.67 29.12 -12.76
C SER A 308 -17.25 27.65 -12.75
N GLY A 309 -17.56 26.94 -11.66
CA GLY A 309 -17.29 25.53 -11.41
C GLY A 309 -15.85 25.20 -11.04
N PHE A 310 -14.97 26.21 -10.87
CA PHE A 310 -13.52 26.03 -10.75
C PHE A 310 -12.93 26.43 -9.39
N ASP A 311 -13.32 27.56 -8.82
CA ASP A 311 -12.63 28.11 -7.66
C ASP A 311 -13.00 27.38 -6.37
N THR A 312 -12.01 27.01 -5.57
CA THR A 312 -12.21 26.61 -4.16
C THR A 312 -12.52 27.84 -3.31
N GLN A 313 -11.83 28.94 -3.60
CA GLN A 313 -12.12 30.28 -3.11
C GLN A 313 -11.49 31.31 -4.05
N GLY A 314 -12.25 32.33 -4.45
CA GLY A 314 -11.74 33.40 -5.30
C GLY A 314 -10.97 34.45 -4.50
N MET A 315 -9.63 34.43 -4.52
CA MET A 315 -8.82 35.45 -3.83
C MET A 315 -9.16 36.88 -4.29
N ALA A 316 -9.39 37.10 -5.58
CA ALA A 316 -9.80 38.42 -6.08
C ALA A 316 -11.19 38.85 -5.55
N LEU A 317 -12.08 37.91 -5.22
CA LEU A 317 -13.36 38.22 -4.56
C LEU A 317 -13.12 38.66 -3.11
N LEU A 318 -12.28 37.95 -2.36
CA LEU A 318 -11.90 38.35 -1.00
C LEU A 318 -11.27 39.75 -0.99
N GLU A 319 -10.36 39.99 -1.93
CA GLU A 319 -9.69 41.29 -2.11
C GLU A 319 -10.69 42.39 -2.45
N ALA A 320 -11.66 42.12 -3.35
CA ALA A 320 -12.71 43.09 -3.65
C ALA A 320 -13.60 43.38 -2.44
N VAL A 321 -13.98 42.36 -1.65
CA VAL A 321 -14.73 42.57 -0.40
C VAL A 321 -13.93 43.44 0.58
N ALA A 322 -12.65 43.13 0.77
CA ALA A 322 -11.76 43.90 1.65
C ALA A 322 -11.58 45.35 1.18
N MET A 323 -11.48 45.56 -0.13
CA MET A 323 -11.41 46.90 -0.76
C MET A 323 -12.77 47.55 -0.98
N ARG A 324 -13.85 46.97 -0.46
CA ARG A 324 -15.23 47.46 -0.56
C ARG A 324 -15.71 47.64 -2.01
N LEU A 325 -15.15 46.88 -2.95
CA LEU A 325 -15.48 46.92 -4.38
C LEU A 325 -16.65 45.97 -4.68
N PRO A 326 -17.81 46.47 -5.16
CA PRO A 326 -18.90 45.64 -5.63
C PRO A 326 -18.44 44.57 -6.62
N VAL A 327 -19.06 43.39 -6.60
CA VAL A 327 -18.65 42.27 -7.45
C VAL A 327 -19.80 41.76 -8.32
N VAL A 328 -19.49 41.40 -9.56
CA VAL A 328 -20.36 40.62 -10.46
C VAL A 328 -19.73 39.25 -10.64
N TYR A 329 -20.43 38.18 -10.24
CA TYR A 329 -19.91 36.82 -10.26
C TYR A 329 -20.92 35.81 -10.82
N CYS A 330 -20.42 34.70 -11.35
CA CYS A 330 -21.26 33.71 -12.02
C CYS A 330 -21.54 32.46 -11.17
N ASP A 331 -20.57 32.04 -10.36
CA ASP A 331 -20.61 30.76 -9.68
C ASP A 331 -21.50 30.81 -8.42
N PRO A 332 -22.55 29.96 -8.32
CA PRO A 332 -23.34 29.86 -7.09
C PRO A 332 -22.51 29.40 -5.88
N ASP A 333 -21.48 28.58 -6.07
CA ASP A 333 -20.64 28.06 -4.97
C ASP A 333 -19.82 29.19 -4.31
N LEU A 334 -19.56 30.29 -5.03
CA LEU A 334 -18.80 31.44 -4.52
C LEU A 334 -19.66 32.47 -3.78
N ALA A 335 -20.99 32.26 -3.71
CA ALA A 335 -21.89 33.15 -2.99
C ALA A 335 -21.54 33.27 -1.49
N GLU A 336 -20.90 32.24 -0.90
CA GLU A 336 -20.46 32.31 0.50
C GLU A 336 -19.29 33.29 0.73
N THR A 337 -18.55 33.67 -0.31
CA THR A 337 -17.44 34.63 -0.23
C THR A 337 -17.93 36.08 -0.35
N VAL A 338 -19.10 36.29 -0.93
CA VAL A 338 -19.66 37.62 -1.22
C VAL A 338 -20.82 37.90 -0.27
N PRO A 339 -20.71 38.90 0.62
CA PRO A 339 -21.80 39.27 1.51
C PRO A 339 -23.12 39.54 0.76
N GLU A 340 -24.24 39.14 1.34
CA GLU A 340 -25.56 39.35 0.73
C GLU A 340 -25.82 40.85 0.51
N GLY A 341 -26.09 41.24 -0.74
CA GLY A 341 -26.22 42.64 -1.12
C GLY A 341 -24.91 43.38 -1.44
N GLY A 342 -23.75 42.73 -1.29
CA GLY A 342 -22.43 43.25 -1.69
C GLY A 342 -22.01 42.90 -3.13
N GLY A 343 -22.76 42.03 -3.81
CA GLY A 343 -22.49 41.58 -5.18
C GLY A 343 -23.75 41.21 -5.95
N VAL A 344 -23.62 41.07 -7.26
CA VAL A 344 -24.67 40.56 -8.16
C VAL A 344 -24.21 39.23 -8.74
N ARG A 345 -24.99 38.18 -8.50
CA ARG A 345 -24.80 36.90 -9.17
C ARG A 345 -25.56 36.90 -10.50
N THR A 346 -24.87 36.57 -11.60
CA THR A 346 -25.53 36.44 -12.91
C THR A 346 -26.52 35.25 -12.92
N SER A 347 -27.48 35.25 -13.84
CA SER A 347 -28.43 34.14 -14.00
C SER A 347 -27.76 32.85 -14.43
N ASP A 348 -26.75 32.97 -15.27
CA ASP A 348 -25.92 31.90 -15.83
C ASP A 348 -24.56 32.49 -16.24
N PRO A 349 -23.55 31.68 -16.58
CA PRO A 349 -22.21 32.19 -16.85
C PRO A 349 -22.01 32.67 -18.31
N SER A 350 -23.07 32.84 -19.09
CA SER A 350 -22.95 33.32 -20.48
C SER A 350 -22.59 34.80 -20.54
N ALA A 351 -21.95 35.21 -21.64
CA ALA A 351 -21.63 36.61 -21.89
C ALA A 351 -22.87 37.51 -21.96
N ALA A 352 -24.05 36.96 -22.30
CA ALA A 352 -25.31 37.71 -22.31
C ALA A 352 -25.76 38.06 -20.89
N ALA A 353 -25.83 37.08 -19.99
CA ALA A 353 -26.22 37.28 -18.59
C ALA A 353 -25.25 38.21 -17.85
N ILE A 354 -23.95 38.08 -18.12
CA ILE A 354 -22.93 39.01 -17.60
C ILE A 354 -23.20 40.43 -18.09
N ALA A 355 -23.42 40.62 -19.41
CA ALA A 355 -23.71 41.93 -19.97
C ALA A 355 -24.99 42.56 -19.41
N ASP A 356 -26.04 41.76 -19.20
CA ASP A 356 -27.31 42.24 -18.64
C ASP A 356 -27.12 42.76 -17.21
N SER A 357 -26.38 42.03 -16.38
CA SER A 357 -26.05 42.45 -15.01
C SER A 357 -25.21 43.73 -14.98
N LEU A 358 -24.23 43.85 -15.89
CA LEU A 358 -23.41 45.06 -16.02
C LEU A 358 -24.23 46.28 -16.51
N ARG A 359 -25.19 46.10 -17.43
CA ARG A 359 -26.07 47.19 -17.88
C ARG A 359 -27.00 47.65 -16.76
N GLU A 360 -27.51 46.73 -15.96
CA GLU A 360 -28.34 47.09 -14.80
C GLU A 360 -27.55 47.94 -13.80
N LEU A 361 -26.32 47.54 -13.48
CA LEU A 361 -25.45 48.30 -12.58
C LEU A 361 -25.06 49.66 -13.17
N ALA A 362 -24.77 49.73 -14.48
CA ALA A 362 -24.49 51.01 -15.16
C ALA A 362 -25.70 51.96 -15.11
N ALA A 363 -26.92 51.44 -15.14
CA ALA A 363 -28.15 52.23 -15.08
C ALA A 363 -28.56 52.65 -13.65
N ARG A 364 -27.93 52.07 -12.60
CA ARG A 364 -28.28 52.30 -11.18
C ARG A 364 -27.05 52.57 -10.30
N PRO A 365 -26.39 53.73 -10.41
CA PRO A 365 -25.22 54.06 -9.59
C PRO A 365 -25.50 54.04 -8.08
N GLU A 366 -26.74 54.29 -7.65
CA GLU A 366 -27.17 54.19 -6.26
C GLU A 366 -27.06 52.76 -5.70
N GLN A 367 -27.23 51.75 -6.55
CA GLN A 367 -27.07 50.35 -6.16
C GLN A 367 -25.61 50.05 -5.80
N LEU A 368 -24.65 50.56 -6.58
CA LEU A 368 -23.22 50.41 -6.30
C LEU A 368 -22.85 51.04 -4.95
N ALA A 369 -23.38 52.22 -4.64
CA ALA A 369 -23.17 52.86 -3.33
C ALA A 369 -23.73 52.02 -2.17
N SER A 370 -24.92 51.43 -2.36
CA SER A 370 -25.51 50.52 -1.37
C SER A 370 -24.65 49.26 -1.18
N MET A 371 -24.14 48.67 -2.27
CA MET A 371 -23.27 47.49 -2.22
C MET A 371 -21.97 47.79 -1.48
N ARG A 372 -21.33 48.94 -1.76
CA ARG A 372 -20.12 49.40 -1.04
C ARG A 372 -20.34 49.51 0.46
N LYS A 373 -21.51 50.01 0.89
CA LYS A 373 -21.87 50.13 2.30
C LYS A 373 -21.96 48.76 2.97
N VAL A 374 -22.61 47.79 2.33
CA VAL A 374 -22.66 46.40 2.81
C VAL A 374 -21.26 45.82 2.91
N LEU A 375 -20.45 45.94 1.86
CA LEU A 375 -19.08 45.42 1.86
C LEU A 375 -18.19 46.04 2.95
N ALA A 376 -18.41 47.30 3.30
CA ALA A 376 -17.68 47.97 4.38
C ALA A 376 -17.85 47.29 5.74
N GLU A 377 -19.00 46.69 6.02
CA GLU A 377 -19.27 45.94 7.26
C GLU A 377 -18.48 44.61 7.32
N HIS A 378 -18.01 44.12 6.18
CA HIS A 378 -17.30 42.86 6.03
C HIS A 378 -15.83 43.01 5.58
N ALA A 379 -15.34 44.25 5.43
CA ALA A 379 -14.01 44.53 4.86
C ALA A 379 -12.87 43.85 5.63
N ASP A 380 -13.00 43.72 6.96
CA ASP A 380 -11.99 43.10 7.81
C ASP A 380 -12.12 41.56 7.88
N ALA A 381 -13.15 40.95 7.28
CA ALA A 381 -13.39 39.50 7.41
C ALA A 381 -12.28 38.66 6.78
N ALA A 382 -11.63 39.16 5.73
CA ALA A 382 -10.57 38.48 5.01
C ALA A 382 -9.16 38.75 5.59
N ARG A 383 -9.04 39.55 6.66
CA ARG A 383 -7.76 39.84 7.31
C ARG A 383 -7.12 38.57 7.85
N GLN A 384 -5.88 38.31 7.45
CA GLN A 384 -5.15 37.10 7.86
C GLN A 384 -4.96 37.01 9.37
N SER A 385 -4.80 38.14 10.07
CA SER A 385 -4.72 38.18 11.53
C SER A 385 -5.89 37.45 12.20
N ARG A 386 -7.12 37.63 11.70
CA ARG A 386 -8.34 36.99 12.25
C ARG A 386 -8.38 35.48 12.02
N LEU A 387 -7.75 35.01 10.96
CA LEU A 387 -7.74 33.61 10.55
C LEU A 387 -6.57 32.83 11.18
N THR A 388 -5.52 33.55 11.59
CA THR A 388 -4.30 32.94 12.14
C THR A 388 -4.57 32.28 13.48
N GLU A 389 -5.46 32.84 14.30
CA GLU A 389 -5.87 32.23 15.59
C GLU A 389 -6.53 30.86 15.37
N ASP A 390 -7.44 30.73 14.40
CA ASP A 390 -8.09 29.45 14.07
C ASP A 390 -7.09 28.42 13.54
N ILE A 391 -6.11 28.85 12.74
CA ILE A 391 -5.03 27.98 12.25
C ILE A 391 -4.15 27.51 13.42
N LEU A 392 -3.83 28.39 14.37
CA LEU A 392 -3.05 28.05 15.57
C LEU A 392 -3.80 27.08 16.49
N ALA A 393 -5.12 27.20 16.59
CA ALA A 393 -5.94 26.22 17.31
C ALA A 393 -5.81 24.83 16.70
N ILE A 394 -5.82 24.70 15.37
CA ILE A 394 -5.56 23.41 14.70
C ILE A 394 -4.16 22.90 14.99
N TYR A 395 -3.14 23.76 14.93
CA TYR A 395 -1.77 23.34 15.24
C TYR A 395 -1.63 22.83 16.67
N THR A 396 -2.30 23.49 17.62
CA THR A 396 -2.34 23.07 19.02
C THR A 396 -3.05 21.72 19.16
N ASP A 397 -4.22 21.55 18.54
CA ASP A 397 -4.98 20.30 18.55
C ASP A 397 -4.16 19.10 18.05
N VAL A 398 -3.41 19.26 16.95
CA VAL A 398 -2.60 18.17 16.37
C VAL A 398 -1.27 17.93 17.08
N THR A 399 -0.77 18.92 17.84
CA THR A 399 0.48 18.78 18.61
C THR A 399 0.23 18.22 20.02
N GLU A 400 -0.89 18.57 20.65
CA GLU A 400 -1.26 18.16 22.01
C GLU A 400 -2.22 16.95 22.06
N GLY A 401 -2.95 16.66 20.98
CA GLY A 401 -3.88 15.54 20.90
C GLY A 401 -3.22 14.14 20.89
N PRO A 402 -4.00 13.05 21.05
CA PRO A 402 -3.49 11.69 20.95
C PRO A 402 -2.85 11.50 19.57
N LYS A 403 -1.53 11.28 19.54
CA LYS A 403 -0.78 11.08 18.30
C LYS A 403 -1.44 9.99 17.47
N SER A 404 -1.96 10.37 16.30
CA SER A 404 -2.41 9.45 15.25
C SER A 404 -1.34 8.37 15.06
N ALA A 405 -1.74 7.09 15.00
CA ALA A 405 -0.85 5.94 14.82
C ALA A 405 0.05 6.00 13.56
N MET A 406 -0.10 7.04 12.73
CA MET A 406 0.68 7.31 11.54
C MET A 406 2.06 7.96 11.79
N SER A 407 2.38 8.40 13.02
CA SER A 407 3.52 9.30 13.29
C SER A 407 4.54 8.78 14.33
N GLN A 408 4.95 7.52 14.22
CA GLN A 408 6.23 7.08 14.79
C GLN A 408 7.25 6.93 13.65
N PRO A 409 8.40 7.63 13.69
CA PRO A 409 9.53 7.28 12.84
C PRO A 409 9.83 5.82 13.08
N VAL A 410 10.03 5.03 12.01
CA VAL A 410 10.66 3.71 12.17
C VAL A 410 11.99 3.98 12.87
N PRO A 411 12.24 3.41 14.06
CA PRO A 411 13.56 3.46 14.70
C PRO A 411 14.66 3.10 13.70
N ASN A 412 15.91 3.43 14.02
CA ASN A 412 17.07 3.26 13.15
C ASN A 412 17.33 1.76 12.83
N VAL A 413 16.51 1.15 11.97
CA VAL A 413 16.58 -0.26 11.61
C VAL A 413 17.79 -0.44 10.70
N PRO A 414 18.79 -1.22 11.11
CA PRO A 414 19.99 -1.44 10.32
C PRO A 414 19.62 -2.08 8.98
N THR A 415 20.27 -1.64 7.91
CA THR A 415 20.07 -2.21 6.57
C THR A 415 21.11 -3.26 6.31
N ALA A 416 20.70 -4.43 5.81
CA ALA A 416 21.63 -5.50 5.46
C ALA A 416 22.70 -5.02 4.45
N PRO A 417 23.93 -5.54 4.52
CA PRO A 417 24.97 -5.25 3.55
C PRO A 417 24.69 -5.92 2.19
N GLY A 418 25.36 -5.47 1.12
CA GLY A 418 25.27 -6.09 -0.21
C GLY A 418 24.11 -5.61 -1.08
N ARG A 419 23.50 -4.47 -0.75
CA ARG A 419 22.43 -3.84 -1.55
C ARG A 419 22.93 -3.35 -2.91
N LEU A 420 22.29 -3.79 -3.99
CA LEU A 420 22.51 -3.28 -5.35
C LEU A 420 21.48 -2.19 -5.73
N PRO A 421 21.85 -1.21 -6.59
CA PRO A 421 20.90 -0.22 -7.12
C PRO A 421 19.73 -0.90 -7.83
N LEU A 422 18.50 -0.44 -7.57
CA LEU A 422 17.21 -0.91 -8.13
C LEU A 422 16.82 -2.37 -7.82
N LEU A 423 17.80 -3.28 -7.70
CA LEU A 423 17.59 -4.71 -7.43
C LEU A 423 17.60 -5.03 -5.93
N GLY A 424 18.10 -4.12 -5.09
CA GLY A 424 18.17 -4.34 -3.65
C GLY A 424 19.06 -5.54 -3.32
N HIS A 425 18.54 -6.42 -2.46
CA HIS A 425 19.15 -7.68 -2.05
C HIS A 425 18.62 -8.88 -2.85
N SER A 426 17.76 -8.66 -3.86
CA SER A 426 17.14 -9.75 -4.62
C SER A 426 18.16 -10.66 -5.31
N VAL A 427 19.29 -10.13 -5.79
CA VAL A 427 20.35 -10.93 -6.42
C VAL A 427 21.06 -11.83 -5.40
N VAL A 428 21.39 -11.28 -4.22
CA VAL A 428 22.06 -12.03 -3.15
C VAL A 428 21.14 -13.15 -2.65
N ALA A 429 19.86 -12.82 -2.40
CA ALA A 429 18.85 -13.79 -1.99
C ALA A 429 18.60 -14.91 -3.04
N LEU A 430 18.68 -14.58 -4.34
CA LEU A 430 18.54 -15.58 -5.42
C LEU A 430 19.77 -16.49 -5.57
N ARG A 431 20.98 -15.97 -5.28
CA ARG A 431 22.23 -16.73 -5.43
C ARG A 431 22.46 -17.70 -4.27
N ASP A 432 22.25 -17.23 -3.05
CA ASP A 432 22.51 -18.01 -1.83
C ASP A 432 21.57 -17.55 -0.69
N GLY A 433 20.29 -17.89 -0.84
CA GLY A 433 19.23 -17.43 0.06
C GLY A 433 19.39 -17.92 1.50
N LEU A 434 19.85 -19.16 1.70
CA LEU A 434 20.05 -19.75 3.03
C LEU A 434 21.17 -19.03 3.79
N LYS A 435 22.33 -18.84 3.15
CA LYS A 435 23.44 -18.08 3.73
C LYS A 435 23.09 -16.60 3.95
N PHE A 436 22.30 -16.03 3.05
CA PHE A 436 21.86 -14.64 3.20
C PHE A 436 21.00 -14.49 4.46
N VAL A 437 19.98 -15.33 4.66
CA VAL A 437 19.11 -15.20 5.84
C VAL A 437 19.87 -15.46 7.15
N THR A 438 20.75 -16.46 7.22
CA THR A 438 21.53 -16.74 8.44
C THR A 438 22.46 -15.57 8.80
N SER A 439 23.03 -14.87 7.82
CA SER A 439 23.88 -13.69 8.06
C SER A 439 23.15 -12.49 8.68
N LEU A 440 21.81 -12.44 8.62
CA LEU A 440 21.05 -11.30 9.11
C LEU A 440 20.97 -11.25 10.64
N ALA A 441 21.11 -12.39 11.32
CA ALA A 441 21.06 -12.44 12.79
C ALA A 441 22.17 -11.60 13.44
N GLU A 442 23.33 -11.47 12.80
CA GLU A 442 24.46 -10.67 13.28
C GLU A 442 24.26 -9.15 13.10
N VAL A 443 23.31 -8.74 12.27
CA VAL A 443 23.08 -7.32 11.93
C VAL A 443 22.21 -6.62 12.99
N GLY A 444 21.23 -7.32 13.56
CA GLY A 444 20.36 -6.80 14.59
C GLY A 444 19.04 -7.56 14.72
N PRO A 445 18.21 -7.24 15.75
CA PRO A 445 16.95 -7.94 16.04
C PRO A 445 15.89 -7.74 14.94
N ILE A 446 15.88 -6.57 14.31
CA ILE A 446 15.07 -6.24 13.13
C ILE A 446 16.01 -5.69 12.08
N VAL A 447 16.00 -6.27 10.87
CA VAL A 447 16.93 -5.90 9.78
C VAL A 447 16.17 -5.51 8.53
N ARG A 448 16.50 -4.34 7.97
CA ARG A 448 15.91 -3.89 6.71
C ARG A 448 16.65 -4.51 5.52
N ILE A 449 15.93 -5.29 4.73
CA ILE A 449 16.36 -5.72 3.39
C ILE A 449 15.56 -4.96 2.32
N TYR A 450 15.93 -5.15 1.06
CA TYR A 450 15.27 -4.53 -0.08
C TYR A 450 15.02 -5.61 -1.12
N LEU A 451 13.77 -5.81 -1.52
CA LEU A 451 13.39 -6.69 -2.62
C LEU A 451 13.04 -5.80 -3.82
N GLY A 452 13.97 -5.67 -4.76
CA GLY A 452 13.96 -4.56 -5.71
C GLY A 452 13.99 -3.21 -4.99
N PRO A 453 13.09 -2.26 -5.30
CA PRO A 453 13.03 -0.96 -4.63
C PRO A 453 12.27 -0.98 -3.29
N ARG A 454 11.56 -2.07 -2.96
CA ARG A 454 10.68 -2.14 -1.79
C ARG A 454 11.44 -2.62 -0.55
N PRO A 455 11.33 -1.93 0.60
CA PRO A 455 11.91 -2.43 1.84
C PRO A 455 11.12 -3.63 2.39
N ALA A 456 11.82 -4.55 3.04
CA ALA A 456 11.24 -5.60 3.89
C ALA A 456 12.00 -5.63 5.22
N TYR A 457 11.32 -6.01 6.30
CA TYR A 457 11.84 -6.01 7.66
C TYR A 457 11.95 -7.45 8.15
N VAL A 458 13.17 -7.93 8.35
CA VAL A 458 13.46 -9.31 8.77
C VAL A 458 13.55 -9.35 10.29
N LEU A 459 12.75 -10.22 10.92
CA LEU A 459 12.80 -10.50 12.35
C LEU A 459 13.80 -11.62 12.59
N THR A 460 14.79 -11.39 13.46
CA THR A 460 15.94 -12.28 13.64
C THR A 460 15.96 -13.06 14.94
N THR A 461 14.99 -12.83 15.83
CA THR A 461 14.86 -13.53 17.11
C THR A 461 13.50 -14.24 17.22
N PRO A 462 13.42 -15.37 17.96
CA PRO A 462 12.17 -16.10 18.15
C PRO A 462 11.13 -15.28 18.92
N GLU A 463 11.53 -14.37 19.81
CA GLU A 463 10.62 -13.45 20.51
C GLU A 463 9.79 -12.62 19.54
N LEU A 464 10.45 -11.95 18.59
CA LEU A 464 9.78 -11.08 17.62
C LEU A 464 8.90 -11.89 16.65
N ILE A 465 9.36 -13.07 16.24
CA ILE A 465 8.57 -13.98 15.41
C ILE A 465 7.29 -14.38 16.13
N ARG A 466 7.38 -14.68 17.44
CA ARG A 466 6.23 -15.04 18.27
C ARG A 466 5.28 -13.85 18.45
N GLU A 467 5.78 -12.66 18.76
CA GLU A 467 4.98 -11.43 18.88
C GLU A 467 4.09 -11.23 17.65
N VAL A 468 4.66 -11.36 16.44
CA VAL A 468 3.88 -11.32 15.19
C VAL A 468 2.95 -12.51 15.03
N SER A 469 3.40 -13.72 15.35
CA SER A 469 2.62 -14.95 15.11
C SER A 469 1.44 -15.14 16.07
N PHE A 470 1.51 -14.57 17.27
CA PHE A 470 0.43 -14.55 18.27
C PHE A 470 -0.51 -13.35 18.11
N GLY A 471 -0.23 -12.43 17.19
CA GLY A 471 -1.05 -11.24 16.94
C GLY A 471 -0.81 -10.10 17.93
N GLU A 472 0.25 -10.15 18.72
CA GLU A 472 0.60 -9.13 19.73
C GLU A 472 1.12 -7.83 19.06
N ALA A 473 1.76 -7.97 17.90
CA ALA A 473 2.31 -6.84 17.13
C ALA A 473 1.25 -6.04 16.33
N GLY A 474 0.06 -6.59 16.12
CA GLY A 474 -1.00 -6.05 15.27
C GLY A 474 -1.44 -7.00 14.15
N ASP A 475 -2.21 -6.46 13.20
CA ASP A 475 -2.84 -7.25 12.14
C ASP A 475 -1.93 -7.40 10.91
N PHE A 476 -1.97 -8.60 10.32
CA PHE A 476 -1.17 -8.95 9.15
C PHE A 476 -2.00 -9.70 8.10
N HIS A 477 -1.76 -9.37 6.85
CA HIS A 477 -2.35 -10.03 5.68
C HIS A 477 -1.29 -10.65 4.75
N ARG A 478 -1.74 -11.46 3.78
CA ARG A 478 -0.90 -12.14 2.78
C ARG A 478 -1.41 -11.90 1.35
N GLU A 479 -1.63 -10.64 1.01
CA GLU A 479 -2.29 -10.25 -0.25
C GLU A 479 -1.47 -10.67 -1.48
N GLU A 480 -0.15 -10.51 -1.43
CA GLU A 480 0.73 -10.88 -2.53
C GLU A 480 0.65 -12.38 -2.85
N LEU A 481 0.59 -13.22 -1.80
CA LEU A 481 0.37 -14.66 -1.94
C LEU A 481 -1.03 -14.96 -2.48
N ARG A 482 -2.05 -14.27 -1.95
CA ARG A 482 -3.45 -14.39 -2.40
C ARG A 482 -3.56 -14.11 -3.91
N GLU A 483 -3.00 -13.01 -4.38
CA GLU A 483 -2.98 -12.68 -5.81
C GLU A 483 -2.24 -13.72 -6.66
N ALA A 484 -1.18 -14.34 -6.13
CA ALA A 484 -0.39 -15.32 -6.87
C ALA A 484 -1.14 -16.65 -7.11
N ILE A 485 -2.01 -17.03 -6.16
CA ILE A 485 -2.72 -18.31 -6.15
C ILE A 485 -4.21 -18.23 -6.50
N GLN A 486 -4.78 -17.02 -6.60
CA GLN A 486 -6.23 -16.77 -6.72
C GLN A 486 -6.96 -17.58 -7.82
N GLU A 487 -6.28 -17.95 -8.91
CA GLU A 487 -6.89 -18.74 -9.98
C GLU A 487 -7.04 -20.23 -9.61
N VAL A 488 -6.22 -20.74 -8.68
CA VAL A 488 -6.28 -22.12 -8.16
C VAL A 488 -7.05 -22.16 -6.84
N ILE A 489 -6.72 -21.28 -5.89
CA ILE A 489 -7.26 -21.21 -4.53
C ILE A 489 -7.81 -19.80 -4.32
N ARG A 490 -9.14 -19.65 -4.18
CA ARG A 490 -9.79 -18.32 -4.14
C ARG A 490 -9.79 -17.70 -2.74
N GLY A 491 -10.02 -18.52 -1.71
CA GLY A 491 -10.04 -18.11 -0.31
C GLY A 491 -9.89 -19.31 0.62
N ALA A 492 -8.65 -19.67 0.94
CA ALA A 492 -8.31 -20.72 1.90
C ALA A 492 -7.61 -20.18 3.14
N SER A 493 -7.55 -20.99 4.19
CA SER A 493 -6.97 -20.66 5.49
C SER A 493 -5.56 -20.07 5.43
N ASN A 494 -4.73 -20.42 4.44
CA ASN A 494 -3.38 -19.84 4.33
C ASN A 494 -3.34 -18.36 3.86
N VAL A 495 -4.39 -17.85 3.23
CA VAL A 495 -4.45 -16.47 2.68
C VAL A 495 -5.49 -15.58 3.36
N LEU A 496 -6.46 -16.18 4.05
CA LEU A 496 -7.39 -15.43 4.90
C LEU A 496 -6.64 -14.78 6.08
N SER A 497 -7.23 -13.72 6.63
CA SER A 497 -6.72 -12.98 7.80
C SER A 497 -7.89 -12.57 8.72
N GLY A 498 -7.61 -12.25 9.99
CA GLY A 498 -8.62 -11.86 10.99
C GLY A 498 -9.69 -12.94 11.24
N LYS A 499 -10.92 -12.48 11.54
CA LYS A 499 -12.08 -13.36 11.84
C LYS A 499 -12.37 -14.43 10.76
N PRO A 500 -12.31 -14.13 9.44
CA PRO A 500 -12.46 -15.16 8.41
C PRO A 500 -11.43 -16.29 8.52
N HIS A 501 -10.18 -15.96 8.87
CA HIS A 501 -9.13 -16.97 9.06
C HIS A 501 -9.40 -17.84 10.29
N GLU A 502 -9.76 -17.23 11.42
CA GLU A 502 -10.07 -17.95 12.66
C GLU A 502 -11.23 -18.91 12.46
N LEU A 503 -12.33 -18.44 11.86
CA LEU A 503 -13.49 -19.28 11.55
C LEU A 503 -13.08 -20.42 10.63
N ARG A 504 -12.37 -20.14 9.54
CA ARG A 504 -11.95 -21.18 8.59
C ARG A 504 -11.06 -22.23 9.26
N ARG A 505 -10.11 -21.81 10.09
CA ARG A 505 -9.23 -22.71 10.87
C ARG A 505 -10.02 -23.62 11.80
N ARG A 506 -11.01 -23.06 12.50
CA ARG A 506 -11.90 -23.84 13.37
C ARG A 506 -12.71 -24.87 12.57
N MET A 507 -13.21 -24.50 11.40
CA MET A 507 -13.98 -25.38 10.51
C MET A 507 -13.17 -26.56 9.95
N ILE A 508 -11.87 -26.39 9.67
CA ILE A 508 -11.03 -27.49 9.15
C ILE A 508 -10.40 -28.37 10.24
N ALA A 509 -10.26 -27.85 11.46
CA ALA A 509 -9.57 -28.56 12.55
C ALA A 509 -10.07 -29.99 12.82
N PRO A 510 -11.38 -30.30 12.78
CA PRO A 510 -11.88 -31.66 13.03
C PRO A 510 -11.37 -32.72 12.07
N ALA A 511 -11.09 -32.36 10.81
CA ALA A 511 -10.52 -33.28 9.82
C ALA A 511 -9.06 -33.65 10.13
N LEU A 512 -8.40 -32.91 11.03
CA LEU A 512 -6.99 -33.08 11.37
C LEU A 512 -6.78 -33.48 12.84
N ARG A 513 -7.85 -33.88 13.54
CA ARG A 513 -7.77 -34.39 14.92
C ARG A 513 -7.21 -35.81 14.98
N GLN A 514 -6.65 -36.19 16.12
CA GLN A 514 -6.01 -37.49 16.36
C GLN A 514 -6.86 -38.69 15.92
N ARG A 515 -8.18 -38.68 16.19
CA ARG A 515 -9.08 -39.76 15.78
C ARG A 515 -9.05 -40.01 14.26
N ARG A 516 -9.07 -38.93 13.45
CA ARG A 516 -9.00 -39.00 11.99
C ARG A 516 -7.61 -39.39 11.50
N LEU A 517 -6.56 -38.87 12.15
CA LEU A 517 -5.18 -39.22 11.81
C LEU A 517 -4.91 -40.73 11.92
N ASN A 518 -5.50 -41.43 12.89
CA ASN A 518 -5.38 -42.89 12.99
C ASN A 518 -6.02 -43.61 11.78
N GLU A 519 -7.15 -43.10 11.25
CA GLU A 519 -7.78 -43.62 10.03
C GLU A 519 -6.87 -43.38 8.81
N TYR A 520 -6.24 -42.20 8.73
CA TYR A 520 -5.31 -41.85 7.65
C TYR A 520 -4.00 -42.65 7.71
N ALA A 521 -3.55 -43.00 8.91
CA ALA A 521 -2.36 -43.82 9.13
C ALA A 521 -2.49 -45.21 8.51
N VAL A 522 -3.69 -45.80 8.51
CA VAL A 522 -3.96 -47.08 7.82
C VAL A 522 -3.67 -46.96 6.34
N VAL A 523 -4.31 -45.98 5.68
CA VAL A 523 -4.12 -45.72 4.24
C VAL A 523 -2.65 -45.39 3.91
N ALA A 524 -1.98 -44.61 4.75
CA ALA A 524 -0.59 -44.25 4.57
C ALA A 524 0.36 -45.45 4.72
N ALA A 525 0.09 -46.34 5.69
CA ALA A 525 0.86 -47.56 5.90
C ALA A 525 0.70 -48.52 4.71
N ASP A 526 -0.53 -48.74 4.24
CA ASP A 526 -0.81 -49.59 3.08
C ASP A 526 -0.07 -49.08 1.83
N LEU A 527 -0.17 -47.79 1.53
CA LEU A 527 0.53 -47.20 0.38
C LEU A 527 2.05 -47.24 0.52
N ALA A 528 2.59 -47.05 1.73
CA ALA A 528 4.02 -47.15 1.98
C ALA A 528 4.54 -48.59 1.79
N ASN A 529 3.80 -49.59 2.27
CA ASN A 529 4.11 -51.00 2.07
C ASN A 529 4.00 -51.40 0.59
N ASP A 530 2.92 -51.03 -0.09
CA ASP A 530 2.73 -51.31 -1.51
C ASP A 530 3.83 -50.69 -2.37
N TRP A 531 4.19 -49.43 -2.09
CA TRP A 531 5.29 -48.76 -2.75
C TRP A 531 6.62 -49.48 -2.49
N SER A 532 6.96 -49.76 -1.23
CA SER A 532 8.20 -50.46 -0.87
C SER A 532 8.27 -51.85 -1.50
N ASN A 533 7.13 -52.55 -1.61
CA ASN A 533 7.03 -53.86 -2.26
C ASN A 533 7.18 -53.82 -3.78
N SER A 534 6.90 -52.68 -4.40
CA SER A 534 7.05 -52.49 -5.84
C SER A 534 8.51 -52.27 -6.27
N LEU A 535 9.39 -51.91 -5.32
CA LEU A 535 10.83 -51.73 -5.55
C LEU A 535 11.53 -53.06 -5.81
N ARG A 536 12.69 -53.01 -6.48
CA ARG A 536 13.45 -54.21 -6.85
C ARG A 536 14.92 -54.08 -6.44
N ALA A 537 15.53 -55.22 -6.10
CA ALA A 537 16.96 -55.30 -5.88
C ALA A 537 17.73 -54.85 -7.13
N ASP A 538 18.88 -54.20 -6.91
CA ASP A 538 19.77 -53.62 -7.92
C ASP A 538 19.13 -52.53 -8.80
N GLN A 539 17.93 -52.05 -8.44
CA GLN A 539 17.27 -50.96 -9.14
C GLN A 539 17.99 -49.63 -8.88
N ARG A 540 18.30 -48.93 -9.96
CA ARG A 540 18.75 -47.52 -9.92
C ARG A 540 17.54 -46.60 -9.96
N LEU A 541 17.40 -45.73 -8.96
CA LEU A 541 16.34 -44.74 -8.92
C LEU A 541 16.78 -43.45 -8.22
N ASN A 542 15.94 -42.42 -8.35
CA ASN A 542 16.10 -41.17 -7.61
C ASN A 542 15.06 -41.13 -6.47
N LEU A 543 15.51 -41.25 -5.23
CA LEU A 543 14.60 -41.28 -4.08
C LEU A 543 13.78 -39.99 -3.92
N VAL A 544 14.25 -38.84 -4.42
CA VAL A 544 13.45 -37.59 -4.39
C VAL A 544 12.19 -37.73 -5.25
N ASP A 545 12.27 -38.40 -6.39
CA ASP A 545 11.13 -38.59 -7.29
C ASP A 545 10.13 -39.59 -6.67
N GLU A 546 10.65 -40.63 -6.02
CA GLU A 546 9.83 -41.61 -5.29
C GLU A 546 9.15 -41.00 -4.07
N ALA A 547 9.83 -40.14 -3.30
CA ALA A 547 9.23 -39.40 -2.19
C ALA A 547 8.04 -38.55 -2.66
N HIS A 548 8.20 -37.82 -3.78
CA HIS A 548 7.11 -37.03 -4.35
C HIS A 548 5.93 -37.89 -4.79
N ARG A 549 6.20 -39.02 -5.44
CA ARG A 549 5.15 -39.95 -5.90
C ARG A 549 4.36 -40.51 -4.72
N LEU A 550 5.07 -41.05 -3.73
CA LEU A 550 4.45 -41.66 -2.56
C LEU A 550 3.62 -40.64 -1.77
N VAL A 551 4.18 -39.47 -1.47
CA VAL A 551 3.47 -38.43 -0.72
C VAL A 551 2.23 -37.93 -1.47
N LEU A 552 2.32 -37.74 -2.79
CA LEU A 552 1.18 -37.35 -3.62
C LEU A 552 0.08 -38.41 -3.59
N ASP A 553 0.45 -39.69 -3.63
CA ASP A 553 -0.48 -40.81 -3.56
C ASP A 553 -1.13 -40.94 -2.18
N THR A 554 -0.35 -40.78 -1.11
CA THR A 554 -0.85 -40.76 0.27
C THR A 554 -1.85 -39.63 0.47
N ILE A 555 -1.46 -38.37 0.20
CA ILE A 555 -2.34 -37.21 0.40
C ILE A 555 -3.61 -37.34 -0.46
N SER A 556 -3.48 -37.69 -1.74
CA SER A 556 -4.65 -37.81 -2.62
C SER A 556 -5.62 -38.91 -2.16
N SER A 557 -5.10 -40.00 -1.58
CA SER A 557 -5.90 -41.13 -1.11
C SER A 557 -6.50 -40.95 0.27
N THR A 558 -5.89 -40.11 1.12
CA THR A 558 -6.45 -39.70 2.42
C THR A 558 -7.43 -38.52 2.30
N LEU A 559 -7.37 -37.74 1.22
CA LEU A 559 -8.31 -36.63 0.99
C LEU A 559 -9.67 -37.09 0.49
N PHE A 560 -9.71 -38.06 -0.44
CA PHE A 560 -10.95 -38.67 -0.94
C PHE A 560 -10.74 -40.13 -1.32
N THR A 561 -11.34 -41.04 -0.55
CA THR A 561 -11.16 -42.50 -0.67
C THR A 561 -12.20 -43.15 -1.58
N ALA A 562 -13.37 -42.53 -1.79
CA ALA A 562 -14.44 -43.07 -2.63
C ALA A 562 -14.07 -43.30 -4.12
N GLU A 563 -14.70 -44.31 -4.75
CA GLU A 563 -14.43 -44.76 -6.13
C GLU A 563 -14.61 -43.65 -7.19
N PHE A 564 -15.57 -42.74 -6.99
CA PHE A 564 -15.81 -41.61 -7.88
C PHE A 564 -14.72 -40.50 -7.79
N GLY A 565 -13.70 -40.69 -6.94
CA GLY A 565 -12.52 -39.82 -6.88
C GLY A 565 -11.41 -40.18 -7.89
N ALA A 566 -11.52 -41.28 -8.64
CA ALA A 566 -10.44 -41.79 -9.48
C ALA A 566 -9.95 -40.79 -10.55
N ASP A 567 -10.87 -40.09 -11.24
CA ASP A 567 -10.52 -39.09 -12.25
C ASP A 567 -9.90 -37.84 -11.63
N ALA A 568 -10.41 -37.40 -10.47
CA ALA A 568 -9.80 -36.33 -9.70
C ALA A 568 -8.37 -36.68 -9.24
N LYS A 569 -8.13 -37.91 -8.74
CA LYS A 569 -6.77 -38.38 -8.38
C LYS A 569 -5.85 -38.34 -9.60
N ARG A 570 -6.33 -38.74 -10.78
CA ARG A 570 -5.57 -38.70 -12.03
C ARG A 570 -5.23 -37.27 -12.44
N GLU A 571 -6.18 -36.36 -12.39
CA GLU A 571 -5.96 -34.94 -12.75
C GLU A 571 -5.01 -34.27 -11.76
N VAL A 572 -5.15 -34.55 -10.45
CA VAL A 572 -4.25 -34.11 -9.38
C VAL A 572 -2.82 -34.54 -9.67
N ARG A 573 -2.59 -35.85 -9.92
CA ARG A 573 -1.28 -36.40 -10.23
C ARG A 573 -0.62 -35.75 -11.44
N GLN A 574 -1.40 -35.46 -12.48
CA GLN A 574 -0.89 -34.91 -13.74
C GLN A 574 -0.60 -33.41 -13.69
N ASN A 575 -1.29 -32.64 -12.85
CA ASN A 575 -1.29 -31.17 -12.94
C ASN A 575 -0.75 -30.44 -11.71
N ILE A 576 -0.89 -31.00 -10.50
CA ILE A 576 -0.46 -30.32 -9.26
C ILE A 576 1.02 -29.94 -9.31
N PRO A 577 1.98 -30.81 -9.67
CA PRO A 577 3.40 -30.44 -9.69
C PRO A 577 3.70 -29.22 -10.57
N TRP A 578 3.06 -29.16 -11.75
CA TRP A 578 3.22 -28.03 -12.66
C TRP A 578 2.55 -26.74 -12.13
N LEU A 579 1.36 -26.85 -11.53
CA LEU A 579 0.64 -25.71 -10.94
C LEU A 579 1.42 -25.11 -9.77
N LEU A 580 1.99 -25.93 -8.89
CA LEU A 580 2.82 -25.47 -7.77
C LEU A 580 4.06 -24.73 -8.25
N GLY A 581 4.77 -25.29 -9.23
CA GLY A 581 5.91 -24.59 -9.85
C GLY A 581 5.52 -23.23 -10.45
N GLN A 582 4.32 -23.10 -11.03
CA GLN A 582 3.83 -21.81 -11.54
C GLN A 582 3.46 -20.83 -10.45
N VAL A 583 2.88 -21.27 -9.33
CA VAL A 583 2.56 -20.43 -8.17
C VAL A 583 3.83 -19.77 -7.63
N ILE A 584 4.89 -20.55 -7.43
CA ILE A 584 6.17 -20.05 -6.90
C ILE A 584 6.78 -19.02 -7.84
N GLN A 585 6.80 -19.31 -9.15
CA GLN A 585 7.26 -18.34 -10.15
C GLN A 585 6.39 -17.06 -10.18
N ARG A 586 5.07 -17.17 -10.00
CA ARG A 586 4.16 -16.01 -9.98
C ARG A 586 4.33 -15.15 -8.74
N ALA A 587 4.61 -15.75 -7.59
CA ALA A 587 4.89 -15.06 -6.34
C ALA A 587 6.25 -14.33 -6.38
N ALA A 588 7.26 -14.91 -7.04
CA ALA A 588 8.59 -14.32 -7.17
C ALA A 588 8.66 -13.17 -8.19
N LEU A 589 7.73 -13.08 -9.15
CA LEU A 589 7.76 -12.08 -10.22
C LEU A 589 6.99 -10.79 -9.86
N PRO A 590 7.55 -9.60 -10.15
CA PRO A 590 6.81 -8.35 -9.99
C PRO A 590 5.51 -8.34 -10.82
N PRO A 591 4.43 -7.68 -10.34
CA PRO A 591 3.15 -7.61 -11.03
C PRO A 591 3.20 -7.26 -12.53
N PRO A 592 3.99 -6.28 -13.01
CA PRO A 592 4.06 -6.00 -14.45
C PRO A 592 4.65 -7.17 -15.25
N VAL A 593 5.72 -7.80 -14.75
CA VAL A 593 6.37 -8.95 -15.40
C VAL A 593 5.43 -10.16 -15.39
N ARG A 594 4.73 -10.40 -14.27
CA ARG A 594 3.69 -11.43 -14.15
C ARG A 594 2.61 -11.27 -15.22
N ARG A 595 2.16 -10.04 -15.49
CA ARG A 595 1.11 -9.73 -16.49
C ARG A 595 1.56 -10.01 -17.93
N LEU A 596 2.84 -9.85 -18.25
CA LEU A 596 3.39 -10.09 -19.59
C LEU A 596 3.46 -11.57 -19.99
N ARG A 597 3.36 -12.51 -19.04
CA ARG A 597 3.42 -13.97 -19.29
C ARG A 597 2.10 -14.53 -19.85
N VAL A 598 1.54 -13.91 -20.90
CA VAL A 598 0.16 -14.17 -21.39
C VAL A 598 -0.10 -15.67 -21.67
N VAL A 599 0.80 -16.36 -22.38
CA VAL A 599 0.63 -17.79 -22.72
C VAL A 599 0.66 -18.67 -21.47
N ALA A 600 1.65 -18.46 -20.58
CA ALA A 600 1.76 -19.21 -19.34
C ALA A 600 0.57 -18.95 -18.41
N ASN A 601 0.11 -17.70 -18.32
CA ASN A 601 -1.06 -17.31 -17.53
C ASN A 601 -2.34 -17.95 -18.08
N ARG A 602 -2.56 -17.95 -19.40
CA ARG A 602 -3.72 -18.64 -20.01
C ARG A 602 -3.71 -20.14 -19.72
N ARG A 603 -2.55 -20.80 -19.86
CA ARG A 603 -2.39 -22.23 -19.53
C ARG A 603 -2.62 -22.51 -18.05
N PHE A 604 -2.11 -21.65 -17.17
CA PHE A 604 -2.30 -21.73 -15.73
C PHE A 604 -3.78 -21.63 -15.36
N THR A 605 -4.47 -20.62 -15.86
CA THR A 605 -5.90 -20.43 -15.63
C THR A 605 -6.72 -21.61 -16.16
N ALA A 606 -6.43 -22.13 -17.35
CA ALA A 606 -7.15 -23.27 -17.92
C ALA A 606 -7.00 -24.54 -17.07
N LYS A 607 -5.77 -24.88 -16.67
CA LYS A 607 -5.49 -26.03 -15.80
C LYS A 607 -6.11 -25.87 -14.41
N SER A 608 -6.08 -24.66 -13.86
CA SER A 608 -6.69 -24.35 -12.56
C SER A 608 -8.21 -24.55 -12.59
N ARG A 609 -8.88 -24.06 -13.65
CA ARG A 609 -10.33 -24.26 -13.81
C ARG A 609 -10.70 -25.74 -13.93
N ARG A 610 -9.95 -26.51 -14.73
CA ARG A 610 -10.19 -27.94 -14.90
C ARG A 610 -10.04 -28.68 -13.57
N LEU A 611 -8.93 -28.45 -12.87
CA LEU A 611 -8.69 -29.07 -11.57
C LEU A 611 -9.79 -28.73 -10.56
N ARG A 612 -10.21 -27.45 -10.48
CA ARG A 612 -11.33 -27.03 -9.62
C ARG A 612 -12.63 -27.74 -9.99
N ALA A 613 -12.91 -27.91 -11.28
CA ALA A 613 -14.12 -28.59 -11.74
C ALA A 613 -14.14 -30.07 -11.33
N GLU A 614 -13.02 -30.78 -11.46
CA GLU A 614 -12.90 -32.18 -11.02
C GLU A 614 -13.08 -32.32 -9.51
N ILE A 615 -12.40 -31.47 -8.72
CA ILE A 615 -12.57 -31.48 -7.25
C ILE A 615 -14.00 -31.11 -6.86
N GLY A 616 -14.62 -30.14 -7.54
CA GLY A 616 -16.01 -29.77 -7.30
C GLY A 616 -17.00 -30.90 -7.62
N ALA A 617 -16.75 -31.68 -8.67
CA ALA A 617 -17.55 -32.87 -8.97
C ALA A 617 -17.46 -33.93 -7.87
N VAL A 618 -16.26 -34.12 -7.29
CA VAL A 618 -16.06 -35.00 -6.14
C VAL A 618 -16.80 -34.46 -4.92
N VAL A 619 -16.65 -33.19 -4.55
CA VAL A 619 -17.36 -32.57 -3.40
C VAL A 619 -18.88 -32.76 -3.53
N ALA A 620 -19.44 -32.50 -4.71
CA ALA A 620 -20.85 -32.70 -4.97
C ALA A 620 -21.28 -34.17 -4.81
N ALA A 621 -20.46 -35.13 -5.21
CA ALA A 621 -20.74 -36.55 -5.03
C ALA A 621 -20.69 -36.97 -3.54
N TYR A 622 -19.73 -36.46 -2.75
CA TYR A 622 -19.69 -36.70 -1.30
C TYR A 622 -20.95 -36.17 -0.60
N ARG A 623 -21.41 -34.96 -0.98
CA ARG A 623 -22.66 -34.41 -0.44
C ARG A 623 -23.89 -35.25 -0.77
N ARG A 624 -23.97 -35.79 -1.99
CA ARG A 624 -25.10 -36.65 -2.39
C ARG A 624 -25.07 -38.00 -1.69
N ALA A 625 -23.88 -38.55 -1.44
CA ALA A 625 -23.73 -39.85 -0.79
C ALA A 625 -24.06 -39.79 0.72
N ASP A 626 -23.85 -38.64 1.36
CA ASP A 626 -24.10 -38.39 2.80
C ASP A 626 -23.55 -39.49 3.74
N ARG A 627 -22.39 -40.03 3.39
CA ARG A 627 -21.74 -41.15 4.09
C ARG A 627 -20.36 -40.74 4.58
N ASP A 628 -19.93 -41.32 5.70
CA ASP A 628 -18.55 -41.17 6.16
C ASP A 628 -17.67 -42.21 5.46
N PHE A 629 -16.66 -41.74 4.74
CA PHE A 629 -15.67 -42.56 4.05
C PHE A 629 -14.35 -42.66 4.83
N HIS A 630 -14.31 -42.10 6.06
CA HIS A 630 -13.11 -42.05 6.91
C HIS A 630 -11.95 -41.28 6.26
N ASP A 631 -12.26 -40.25 5.47
CA ASP A 631 -11.29 -39.38 4.80
C ASP A 631 -11.46 -37.92 5.22
N VAL A 632 -10.61 -37.04 4.70
CA VAL A 632 -10.67 -35.60 5.02
C VAL A 632 -11.94 -34.97 4.46
N LEU A 633 -12.34 -35.32 3.24
CA LEU A 633 -13.50 -34.70 2.60
C LEU A 633 -14.81 -35.06 3.31
N SER A 634 -15.01 -36.31 3.71
CA SER A 634 -16.17 -36.73 4.50
C SER A 634 -16.24 -35.99 5.83
N ALA A 635 -15.08 -35.76 6.47
CA ALA A 635 -14.99 -34.97 7.70
C ALA A 635 -15.37 -33.50 7.47
N LEU A 636 -14.90 -32.86 6.40
CA LEU A 636 -15.19 -31.45 6.09
C LEU A 636 -16.65 -31.23 5.67
N VAL A 637 -17.21 -32.09 4.81
CA VAL A 637 -18.60 -31.98 4.32
C VAL A 637 -19.61 -32.11 5.46
N ARG A 638 -19.33 -32.99 6.42
CA ARG A 638 -20.23 -33.28 7.55
C ARG A 638 -20.01 -32.38 8.75
N HIS A 639 -18.95 -31.57 8.78
CA HIS A 639 -18.66 -30.71 9.91
C HIS A 639 -19.58 -29.48 9.93
N ARG A 640 -20.16 -29.23 11.10
CA ARG A 640 -20.91 -28.02 11.43
C ARG A 640 -20.23 -27.35 12.61
N ASP A 641 -19.98 -26.06 12.51
CA ASP A 641 -19.41 -25.29 13.61
C ASP A 641 -20.33 -25.37 14.83
N PRO A 642 -19.85 -25.78 16.01
CA PRO A 642 -20.70 -25.88 17.20
C PRO A 642 -21.22 -24.52 17.67
N GLU A 643 -20.44 -23.45 17.46
CA GLU A 643 -20.77 -22.10 17.93
C GLU A 643 -21.74 -21.38 16.98
N THR A 644 -21.44 -21.38 15.68
CA THR A 644 -22.20 -20.61 14.69
C THR A 644 -23.25 -21.43 13.94
N GLY A 645 -23.17 -22.76 14.01
CA GLY A 645 -23.99 -23.65 13.19
C GLY A 645 -23.65 -23.61 11.69
N ILE A 646 -22.60 -22.90 11.27
CA ILE A 646 -22.23 -22.76 9.86
C ILE A 646 -21.59 -24.07 9.37
N GLN A 647 -21.82 -24.41 8.11
CA GLN A 647 -21.09 -25.45 7.38
C GLN A 647 -20.26 -24.80 6.27
N LEU A 648 -19.15 -25.42 5.91
CA LEU A 648 -18.38 -24.98 4.74
C LEU A 648 -19.21 -25.15 3.47
N SER A 649 -19.22 -24.14 2.62
CA SER A 649 -19.77 -24.25 1.27
C SER A 649 -18.84 -25.04 0.34
N ASP A 650 -19.34 -25.48 -0.81
CA ASP A 650 -18.58 -26.31 -1.75
C ASP A 650 -17.31 -25.60 -2.24
N GLU A 651 -17.40 -24.30 -2.54
CA GLU A 651 -16.25 -23.51 -2.96
C GLU A 651 -15.19 -23.42 -1.86
N GLU A 652 -15.60 -23.32 -0.60
CA GLU A 652 -14.68 -23.28 0.55
C GLU A 652 -14.01 -24.63 0.78
N ILE A 653 -14.75 -25.73 0.64
CA ILE A 653 -14.18 -27.09 0.70
C ILE A 653 -13.18 -27.30 -0.44
N ILE A 654 -13.52 -26.91 -1.67
CA ILE A 654 -12.63 -26.98 -2.83
C ILE A 654 -11.33 -26.20 -2.56
N ASP A 655 -11.43 -24.99 -2.02
CA ASP A 655 -10.28 -24.16 -1.70
C ASP A 655 -9.38 -24.80 -0.63
N GLU A 656 -9.94 -25.38 0.44
CA GLU A 656 -9.15 -26.06 1.47
C GLU A 656 -8.52 -27.38 0.97
N LEU A 657 -9.24 -28.17 0.16
CA LEU A 657 -8.68 -29.39 -0.43
C LEU A 657 -7.49 -29.08 -1.36
N LEU A 658 -7.64 -28.06 -2.20
CA LEU A 658 -6.55 -27.61 -3.08
C LEU A 658 -5.37 -27.05 -2.28
N LEU A 659 -5.64 -26.34 -1.18
CA LEU A 659 -4.59 -25.91 -0.26
C LEU A 659 -3.87 -27.10 0.38
N MET A 660 -4.60 -28.12 0.87
CA MET A 660 -4.01 -29.31 1.50
C MET A 660 -3.13 -30.09 0.51
N LEU A 661 -3.59 -30.27 -0.74
CA LEU A 661 -2.78 -30.85 -1.83
C LEU A 661 -1.52 -30.02 -2.10
N ALA A 662 -1.69 -28.70 -2.24
CA ALA A 662 -0.59 -27.81 -2.59
C ALA A 662 0.48 -27.70 -1.50
N ALA A 663 0.05 -27.49 -0.25
CA ALA A 663 0.93 -27.29 0.88
C ALA A 663 1.55 -28.62 1.37
N GLY A 664 0.80 -29.72 1.30
CA GLY A 664 1.23 -31.00 1.86
C GLY A 664 2.23 -31.75 0.98
N VAL A 665 2.10 -31.70 -0.35
CA VAL A 665 2.91 -32.54 -1.25
C VAL A 665 4.38 -32.12 -1.28
N GLY A 666 4.66 -30.87 -1.64
CA GLY A 666 6.03 -30.38 -1.82
C GLY A 666 6.84 -30.38 -0.52
N SER A 667 6.24 -29.90 0.57
CA SER A 667 6.90 -29.81 1.89
C SER A 667 7.21 -31.19 2.48
N THR A 668 6.24 -32.11 2.49
CA THR A 668 6.40 -33.45 3.06
C THR A 668 7.39 -34.28 2.24
N ALA A 669 7.31 -34.23 0.90
CA ALA A 669 8.25 -34.96 0.03
C ALA A 669 9.69 -34.43 0.17
N SER A 670 9.86 -33.12 0.32
CA SER A 670 11.18 -32.50 0.53
C SER A 670 11.81 -32.96 1.84
N ILE A 671 11.06 -32.93 2.95
CA ILE A 671 11.54 -33.40 4.25
C ILE A 671 11.79 -34.90 4.23
N LEU A 672 10.91 -35.69 3.63
CA LEU A 672 11.12 -37.14 3.48
C LEU A 672 12.42 -37.46 2.73
N GLY A 673 12.70 -36.73 1.65
CA GLY A 673 13.97 -36.84 0.94
C GLY A 673 15.18 -36.52 1.82
N TRP A 674 15.12 -35.46 2.65
CA TRP A 674 16.19 -35.15 3.59
C TRP A 674 16.34 -36.18 4.70
N VAL A 675 15.25 -36.72 5.25
CA VAL A 675 15.31 -37.81 6.24
C VAL A 675 16.10 -38.97 5.66
N TRP A 676 15.78 -39.39 4.44
CA TRP A 676 16.49 -40.48 3.77
C TRP A 676 17.94 -40.11 3.47
N HIS A 677 18.21 -38.88 3.05
CA HIS A 677 19.58 -38.41 2.82
C HIS A 677 20.44 -38.49 4.08
N GLU A 678 19.95 -37.98 5.21
CA GLU A 678 20.71 -37.93 6.45
C GLU A 678 20.94 -39.33 7.03
N ILE A 679 19.96 -40.23 6.95
CA ILE A 679 20.12 -41.64 7.30
C ILE A 679 21.22 -42.29 6.44
N MET A 680 21.20 -42.09 5.12
CA MET A 680 22.22 -42.69 4.23
C MET A 680 23.61 -42.07 4.40
N ARG A 681 23.68 -40.82 4.87
CA ARG A 681 24.93 -40.06 5.02
C ARG A 681 25.71 -40.49 6.26
N ASP A 682 25.01 -40.88 7.32
CA ASP A 682 25.59 -41.20 8.62
C ASP A 682 25.39 -42.70 8.98
N PRO A 683 26.47 -43.50 8.95
CA PRO A 683 26.40 -44.93 9.26
C PRO A 683 25.91 -45.25 10.68
N ASP A 684 26.18 -44.38 11.66
CA ASP A 684 25.80 -44.62 13.06
C ASP A 684 24.30 -44.40 13.23
N ILE A 685 23.76 -43.34 12.64
CA ILE A 685 22.31 -43.10 12.57
C ILE A 685 21.61 -44.25 11.83
N ALA A 686 22.17 -44.70 10.70
CA ALA A 686 21.62 -45.84 9.95
C ALA A 686 21.64 -47.13 10.77
N ALA A 687 22.70 -47.39 11.54
CA ALA A 687 22.82 -48.56 12.38
C ALA A 687 21.82 -48.55 13.55
N GLU A 688 21.65 -47.41 14.20
CA GLU A 688 20.71 -47.23 15.30
C GLU A 688 19.25 -47.37 14.82
N LEU A 689 18.89 -46.72 13.70
CA LEU A 689 17.58 -46.88 13.07
C LEU A 689 17.34 -48.34 12.67
N ARG A 690 18.37 -49.03 12.15
CA ARG A 690 18.25 -50.44 11.76
C ARG A 690 17.91 -51.33 12.96
N ARG A 691 18.55 -51.08 14.11
CA ARG A 691 18.26 -51.79 15.37
C ARG A 691 16.83 -51.55 15.80
N GLU A 692 16.40 -50.29 15.83
CA GLU A 692 15.02 -49.95 16.18
C GLU A 692 13.99 -50.64 15.26
N LEU A 693 14.20 -50.60 13.94
CA LEU A 693 13.30 -51.26 13.00
C LEU A 693 13.27 -52.78 13.19
N ALA A 694 14.41 -53.41 13.49
CA ALA A 694 14.45 -54.84 13.80
C ALA A 694 13.65 -55.19 15.07
N ASP A 695 13.75 -54.36 16.12
CA ASP A 695 13.09 -54.60 17.41
C ASP A 695 11.57 -54.36 17.36
N PHE A 696 11.11 -53.36 16.61
CA PHE A 696 9.71 -52.92 16.64
C PHE A 696 8.89 -53.31 15.41
N VAL A 697 9.52 -53.45 14.23
CA VAL A 697 8.85 -53.81 12.96
C VAL A 697 9.13 -55.26 12.59
N GLY A 698 10.40 -55.70 12.68
CA GLY A 698 10.83 -57.02 12.23
C GLY A 698 10.58 -57.23 10.73
N ASP A 699 10.16 -58.45 10.36
CA ASP A 699 9.84 -58.82 8.96
C ASP A 699 8.39 -58.51 8.56
N ALA A 700 7.59 -57.95 9.47
CA ALA A 700 6.19 -57.65 9.21
C ALA A 700 6.01 -56.33 8.43
N PRO A 701 4.90 -56.15 7.69
CA PRO A 701 4.55 -54.86 7.10
C PRO A 701 4.45 -53.75 8.15
N VAL A 702 4.74 -52.52 7.74
CA VAL A 702 4.59 -51.36 8.61
C VAL A 702 3.11 -51.16 8.93
N THR A 703 2.79 -50.89 10.20
CA THR A 703 1.42 -50.65 10.68
C THR A 703 1.27 -49.23 11.24
N PRO A 704 0.04 -48.72 11.38
CA PRO A 704 -0.23 -47.42 12.00
C PRO A 704 0.40 -47.23 13.38
N ASP A 705 0.48 -48.30 14.18
CA ASP A 705 1.04 -48.24 15.55
C ASP A 705 2.53 -47.91 15.57
N HIS A 706 3.25 -48.16 14.47
CA HIS A 706 4.66 -47.83 14.35
C HIS A 706 4.95 -46.33 14.39
N VAL A 707 3.96 -45.47 14.14
CA VAL A 707 4.09 -44.01 14.31
C VAL A 707 4.47 -43.65 15.75
N ALA A 708 3.96 -44.38 16.74
CA ALA A 708 4.24 -44.14 18.15
C ALA A 708 5.39 -45.02 18.71
N ARG A 709 5.71 -46.13 18.02
CA ARG A 709 6.66 -47.16 18.49
C ARG A 709 8.08 -47.04 17.93
N LEU A 710 8.36 -46.02 17.11
CA LEU A 710 9.69 -45.76 16.54
C LEU A 710 10.27 -44.43 17.08
N PRO A 711 10.64 -44.37 18.38
CA PRO A 711 11.11 -43.15 19.02
C PRO A 711 12.38 -42.55 18.39
N TYR A 712 13.37 -43.34 17.98
CA TYR A 712 14.60 -42.88 17.36
C TYR A 712 14.35 -42.33 15.96
N LEU A 713 13.56 -43.02 15.12
CA LEU A 713 13.11 -42.46 13.84
C LEU A 713 12.41 -41.11 14.04
N ARG A 714 11.58 -40.97 15.08
CA ARG A 714 10.97 -39.68 15.42
C ARG A 714 12.02 -38.61 15.73
N LEU A 715 13.12 -38.93 16.40
CA LEU A 715 14.21 -37.96 16.66
C LEU A 715 14.91 -37.55 15.36
N ILE A 716 15.18 -38.51 14.45
CA ILE A 716 15.74 -38.22 13.11
C ILE A 716 14.82 -37.24 12.35
N VAL A 717 13.51 -37.47 12.38
CA VAL A 717 12.53 -36.60 11.73
C VAL A 717 12.51 -35.20 12.35
N LEU A 718 12.56 -35.09 13.68
CA LEU A 718 12.62 -33.80 14.37
C LEU A 718 13.89 -33.03 14.04
N GLU A 719 15.04 -33.71 14.01
CA GLU A 719 16.31 -33.10 13.63
C GLU A 719 16.34 -32.69 12.16
N THR A 720 15.73 -33.49 11.27
CA THR A 720 15.56 -33.11 9.86
C THR A 720 14.69 -31.87 9.69
N LEU A 721 13.62 -31.76 10.46
CA LEU A 721 12.75 -30.58 10.45
C LEU A 721 13.45 -29.32 10.98
N ARG A 722 14.38 -29.46 11.93
CA ARG A 722 15.24 -28.36 12.39
C ARG A 722 16.25 -27.97 11.30
N PHE A 723 16.97 -28.96 10.78
CA PHE A 723 18.11 -28.73 9.88
C PHE A 723 17.66 -28.27 8.49
N TRP A 724 16.59 -28.85 7.96
CA TRP A 724 16.17 -28.65 6.56
C TRP A 724 14.76 -28.06 6.43
N GLY A 725 14.16 -27.61 7.54
CA GLY A 725 12.79 -27.11 7.59
C GLY A 725 12.49 -25.85 6.76
N PRO A 726 11.31 -25.25 6.97
CA PRO A 726 10.91 -24.02 6.28
C PRO A 726 11.95 -22.90 6.40
N TRP A 727 12.36 -22.34 5.25
CA TRP A 727 13.46 -21.37 5.24
C TRP A 727 13.02 -19.92 5.30
N VAL A 728 11.80 -19.57 4.87
CA VAL A 728 11.32 -18.17 4.93
C VAL A 728 9.79 -18.10 5.00
N SER A 729 9.28 -17.12 5.75
CA SER A 729 7.87 -16.73 5.78
C SER A 729 7.73 -15.21 5.64
N THR A 730 6.65 -14.77 5.01
CA THR A 730 6.38 -13.35 4.76
C THR A 730 4.97 -12.98 5.19
N HIS A 731 4.85 -11.79 5.77
CA HIS A 731 3.61 -11.14 6.17
C HIS A 731 3.61 -9.68 5.71
N THR A 732 2.44 -9.10 5.49
CA THR A 732 2.28 -7.69 5.14
C THR A 732 1.44 -7.03 6.24
N ALA A 733 1.96 -5.95 6.83
CA ALA A 733 1.27 -5.22 7.90
C ALA A 733 -0.03 -4.57 7.37
N ASP A 734 -1.14 -4.78 8.09
CA ASP A 734 -2.43 -4.16 7.82
C ASP A 734 -2.61 -2.94 8.74
N GLY A 735 -2.10 -1.79 8.29
CA GLY A 735 -1.90 -0.63 9.16
C GLY A 735 -0.53 -0.61 9.85
N PRO A 736 -0.20 0.46 10.59
CA PRO A 736 1.02 0.53 11.39
C PRO A 736 1.03 -0.54 12.49
N VAL A 737 2.14 -1.28 12.61
CA VAL A 737 2.32 -2.36 13.59
C VAL A 737 3.56 -2.11 14.43
N THR A 738 3.57 -2.49 15.70
CA THR A 738 4.75 -2.35 16.56
C THR A 738 5.31 -3.73 16.88
N VAL A 739 6.56 -3.97 16.51
CA VAL A 739 7.27 -5.24 16.73
C VAL A 739 8.54 -4.96 17.50
N GLY A 740 8.73 -5.55 18.68
CA GLY A 740 9.92 -5.34 19.49
C GLY A 740 10.20 -3.87 19.83
N GLY A 741 9.14 -3.09 20.07
CA GLY A 741 9.23 -1.64 20.30
C GLY A 741 9.53 -0.80 19.04
N THR A 742 9.61 -1.43 17.86
CA THR A 742 9.81 -0.75 16.57
C THR A 742 8.50 -0.66 15.80
N THR A 743 8.02 0.56 15.57
CA THR A 743 6.83 0.77 14.73
C THR A 743 7.18 0.67 13.24
N LEU A 744 6.55 -0.28 12.56
CA LEU A 744 6.64 -0.50 11.12
C LEU A 744 5.42 0.14 10.43
N PRO A 745 5.60 0.77 9.26
CA PRO A 745 4.51 1.48 8.58
C PRO A 745 3.48 0.52 7.97
N ASP A 746 2.28 1.04 7.67
CA ASP A 746 1.28 0.31 6.87
C ASP A 746 1.87 -0.23 5.56
N GLY A 747 1.55 -1.49 5.24
CA GLY A 747 2.07 -2.19 4.07
C GLY A 747 3.53 -2.61 4.20
N ALA A 748 4.14 -2.52 5.38
CA ALA A 748 5.47 -3.08 5.63
C ALA A 748 5.45 -4.60 5.43
N MET A 749 6.38 -5.09 4.60
CA MET A 749 6.62 -6.51 4.47
C MET A 749 7.50 -6.98 5.64
N VAL A 750 6.95 -7.82 6.50
CA VAL A 750 7.66 -8.48 7.61
C VAL A 750 8.06 -9.89 7.17
N VAL A 751 9.33 -10.23 7.37
CA VAL A 751 9.92 -11.50 6.94
C VAL A 751 10.54 -12.17 8.16
N PHE A 752 10.46 -13.49 8.23
CA PHE A 752 11.26 -14.25 9.20
C PHE A 752 11.66 -15.60 8.62
N SER A 753 12.70 -16.20 9.20
CA SER A 753 13.27 -17.46 8.74
C SER A 753 13.42 -18.42 9.92
N PRO A 754 12.63 -19.50 10.01
CA PRO A 754 12.87 -20.56 10.98
C PRO A 754 14.27 -21.18 10.81
N TYR A 755 14.72 -21.39 9.57
CA TYR A 755 16.06 -21.86 9.25
C TYR A 755 17.18 -21.00 9.87
N MET A 756 17.05 -19.66 9.83
CA MET A 756 18.00 -18.76 10.51
C MET A 756 18.02 -18.98 12.03
N ILE A 757 16.87 -19.20 12.66
CA ILE A 757 16.80 -19.47 14.11
C ILE A 757 17.37 -20.86 14.43
N HIS A 758 17.08 -21.87 13.60
CA HIS A 758 17.50 -23.26 13.77
C HIS A 758 18.99 -23.49 13.57
N HIS A 759 19.65 -22.59 12.84
CA HIS A 759 21.10 -22.61 12.64
C HIS A 759 21.86 -21.57 13.46
N ASN A 760 21.19 -20.91 14.42
CA ASN A 760 21.85 -19.93 15.27
C ASN A 760 22.44 -20.62 16.52
N PRO A 761 23.77 -20.52 16.77
CA PRO A 761 24.43 -21.18 17.90
C PRO A 761 23.95 -20.67 19.27
N HIS A 762 23.28 -19.52 19.33
CA HIS A 762 22.66 -19.02 20.54
C HIS A 762 21.47 -19.87 21.01
N TYR A 763 20.73 -20.50 20.07
CA TYR A 763 19.55 -21.32 20.40
C TYR A 763 19.80 -22.83 20.25
N TYR A 764 20.77 -23.22 19.43
CA TYR A 764 21.11 -24.62 19.16
C TYR A 764 22.63 -24.82 19.27
N PRO A 765 23.13 -25.55 20.28
CA PRO A 765 24.54 -25.94 20.35
C PRO A 765 24.96 -26.74 19.12
N ASP A 766 26.14 -26.48 18.53
CA ASP A 766 26.61 -27.13 17.29
C ASP A 766 25.52 -27.20 16.19
N PRO A 767 25.00 -26.04 15.74
CA PRO A 767 23.78 -25.97 14.93
C PRO A 767 23.94 -26.58 13.52
N GLU A 768 25.17 -26.66 13.02
CA GLU A 768 25.53 -27.22 11.72
C GLU A 768 25.78 -28.75 11.77
N THR A 769 25.73 -29.35 12.96
CA THR A 769 25.80 -30.81 13.13
C THR A 769 24.39 -31.39 13.11
N PHE A 770 24.16 -32.37 12.24
CA PHE A 770 22.93 -33.15 12.24
C PHE A 770 23.01 -34.19 13.36
N ASP A 771 22.26 -33.98 14.43
CA ASP A 771 22.34 -34.79 15.65
C ASP A 771 20.93 -35.14 16.17
N PRO A 772 20.39 -36.34 15.88
CA PRO A 772 19.11 -36.80 16.41
C PRO A 772 19.08 -36.83 17.95
N ASP A 773 20.22 -37.11 18.59
CA ASP A 773 20.31 -37.30 20.03
C ASP A 773 20.08 -35.99 20.80
N ARG A 774 20.16 -34.85 20.11
CA ARG A 774 19.76 -33.53 20.61
C ARG A 774 18.35 -33.51 21.20
N TRP A 775 17.47 -34.37 20.71
CA TRP A 775 16.07 -34.44 21.13
C TRP A 775 15.82 -35.40 22.29
N PHE A 776 16.85 -36.08 22.82
CA PHE A 776 16.71 -36.91 24.01
C PHE A 776 16.44 -36.07 25.28
N PRO A 777 15.69 -36.63 26.25
CA PRO A 777 15.60 -36.06 27.60
C PRO A 777 17.00 -35.88 28.20
N GLY A 778 17.28 -34.70 28.74
CA GLY A 778 18.59 -34.31 29.27
C GLY A 778 19.41 -33.44 28.32
N ARG A 779 19.16 -33.47 27.01
CA ARG A 779 19.79 -32.60 26.00
C ARG A 779 18.82 -31.59 25.39
N VAL A 780 17.55 -31.98 25.24
CA VAL A 780 16.52 -31.11 24.66
C VAL A 780 16.27 -29.85 25.50
N GLU A 781 16.55 -29.90 26.80
CA GLU A 781 16.45 -28.78 27.74
C GLU A 781 17.49 -27.68 27.47
N GLU A 782 18.57 -27.98 26.74
CA GLU A 782 19.55 -26.99 26.28
C GLU A 782 19.00 -26.09 25.15
N ILE A 783 17.90 -26.50 24.51
CA ILE A 783 17.26 -25.77 23.41
C ILE A 783 16.21 -24.82 23.97
N ASP A 784 16.26 -23.54 23.55
CA ASP A 784 15.17 -22.62 23.85
C ASP A 784 13.88 -23.09 23.15
N LYS A 785 12.85 -23.38 23.94
CA LYS A 785 11.52 -23.82 23.45
C LYS A 785 10.90 -22.84 22.46
N LYS A 786 11.24 -21.54 22.54
CA LYS A 786 10.76 -20.52 21.61
C LYS A 786 11.38 -20.64 20.23
N ALA A 787 12.58 -21.23 20.12
CA ALA A 787 13.32 -21.42 18.88
C ALA A 787 12.82 -22.64 18.07
N ILE A 788 12.02 -23.52 18.68
CA ILE A 788 11.39 -24.66 18.00
C ILE A 788 10.23 -24.17 17.13
N LEU A 789 10.52 -23.97 15.85
CA LEU A 789 9.63 -23.36 14.85
C LEU A 789 9.40 -24.18 13.55
N PRO A 790 9.57 -25.52 13.50
CA PRO A 790 9.53 -26.27 12.23
C PRO A 790 8.16 -26.25 11.54
N PHE A 791 7.09 -26.00 12.30
CA PHE A 791 5.72 -25.90 11.82
C PHE A 791 5.11 -24.51 12.01
N GLY A 792 5.95 -23.50 12.27
CA GLY A 792 5.50 -22.17 12.70
C GLY A 792 4.89 -22.19 14.10
N VAL A 793 4.31 -21.06 14.52
CA VAL A 793 3.71 -20.85 15.85
C VAL A 793 2.48 -19.95 15.76
N GLY A 794 1.72 -19.87 16.86
CA GLY A 794 0.60 -18.94 17.03
C GLY A 794 -0.56 -19.21 16.08
N LEU A 795 -1.20 -18.13 15.62
CA LEU A 795 -2.43 -18.16 14.82
C LEU A 795 -2.27 -18.98 13.53
N ARG A 796 -1.05 -19.00 12.97
CA ARG A 796 -0.72 -19.67 11.70
C ARG A 796 0.11 -20.95 11.86
N HIS A 797 0.12 -21.57 13.05
CA HIS A 797 0.73 -22.89 13.27
C HIS A 797 0.17 -23.92 12.27
N CYS A 798 1.05 -24.72 11.64
CA CYS A 798 0.69 -25.69 10.60
C CYS A 798 -0.39 -26.66 11.11
N PRO A 799 -1.55 -26.76 10.43
CA PRO A 799 -2.59 -27.70 10.85
C PRO A 799 -2.27 -29.16 10.47
N GLY A 800 -1.37 -29.38 9.50
CA GLY A 800 -1.00 -30.70 8.98
C GLY A 800 0.23 -31.32 9.63
N ASN A 801 0.73 -30.79 10.76
CA ASN A 801 1.99 -31.24 11.38
C ASN A 801 2.00 -32.75 11.70
N ASN A 802 0.95 -33.26 12.33
CA ASN A 802 0.86 -34.68 12.70
C ASN A 802 0.70 -35.58 11.48
N PHE A 803 -0.02 -35.12 10.45
CA PHE A 803 -0.15 -35.84 9.18
C PHE A 803 1.20 -35.99 8.48
N ALA A 804 2.00 -34.93 8.44
CA ALA A 804 3.34 -34.94 7.87
C ALA A 804 4.26 -35.91 8.63
N LEU A 805 4.31 -35.80 9.97
CA LEU A 805 5.12 -36.68 10.82
C LEU A 805 4.75 -38.15 10.63
N MET A 806 3.45 -38.47 10.63
CA MET A 806 2.92 -39.81 10.37
C MET A 806 3.38 -40.33 9.00
N THR A 807 3.16 -39.56 7.94
CA THR A 807 3.50 -39.96 6.56
C THR A 807 5.00 -40.21 6.41
N ILE A 808 5.83 -39.30 6.94
CA ILE A 808 7.30 -39.42 6.86
C ILE A 808 7.77 -40.65 7.63
N THR A 809 7.23 -40.90 8.83
CA THR A 809 7.61 -42.03 9.68
C THR A 809 7.27 -43.36 9.00
N LEU A 810 6.04 -43.53 8.51
CA LEU A 810 5.58 -44.76 7.87
C LEU A 810 6.34 -45.04 6.57
N ALA A 811 6.55 -44.02 5.72
CA ALA A 811 7.30 -44.14 4.48
C ALA A 811 8.76 -44.51 4.72
N THR A 812 9.40 -43.89 5.72
CA THR A 812 10.80 -44.17 6.06
C THR A 812 10.95 -45.56 6.66
N ALA A 813 10.08 -45.97 7.57
CA ALA A 813 10.06 -47.31 8.11
C ALA A 813 9.89 -48.35 6.99
N ALA A 814 8.96 -48.13 6.04
CA ALA A 814 8.71 -49.07 4.94
C ALA A 814 9.90 -49.22 3.99
N LEU A 815 10.65 -48.13 3.73
CA LEU A 815 11.87 -48.18 2.93
C LEU A 815 12.97 -48.94 3.68
N PHE A 816 13.34 -48.49 4.88
CA PHE A 816 14.53 -48.99 5.57
C PHE A 816 14.31 -50.33 6.27
N ALA A 817 13.08 -50.78 6.51
CA ALA A 817 12.80 -52.12 7.04
C ALA A 817 13.21 -53.20 6.04
N ARG A 818 13.03 -52.95 4.73
CA ARG A 818 13.27 -53.93 3.67
C ARG A 818 14.49 -53.66 2.79
N TRP A 819 14.82 -52.39 2.58
CA TRP A 819 15.86 -51.99 1.64
C TRP A 819 17.03 -51.31 2.34
N GLU A 820 18.21 -51.51 1.77
CA GLU A 820 19.41 -50.72 2.04
C GLU A 820 19.72 -49.89 0.78
N PRO A 821 19.28 -48.62 0.74
CA PRO A 821 19.61 -47.73 -0.36
C PRO A 821 21.08 -47.30 -0.27
N VAL A 822 21.85 -47.61 -1.32
CA VAL A 822 23.26 -47.20 -1.42
C VAL A 822 23.36 -45.97 -2.30
N ALA A 823 23.74 -44.83 -1.71
CA ALA A 823 23.91 -43.58 -2.42
C ALA A 823 25.01 -43.65 -3.50
N ASP A 824 24.78 -42.98 -4.63
CA ASP A 824 25.81 -42.83 -5.67
C ASP A 824 26.98 -41.98 -5.13
N PRO A 825 28.20 -42.56 -4.99
CA PRO A 825 29.35 -41.85 -4.44
C PRO A 825 29.82 -40.69 -5.35
N GLY A 826 29.43 -40.68 -6.62
CA GLY A 826 29.74 -39.62 -7.57
C GLY A 826 28.82 -38.39 -7.48
N TYR A 827 27.74 -38.45 -6.69
CA TYR A 827 26.74 -37.39 -6.64
C TYR A 827 26.73 -36.64 -5.32
N ARG A 828 26.94 -35.31 -5.38
CA ARG A 828 26.81 -34.41 -4.22
C ARG A 828 25.43 -33.77 -4.19
N VAL A 829 24.64 -34.12 -3.18
CA VAL A 829 23.31 -33.55 -2.92
C VAL A 829 23.43 -32.06 -2.56
N ARG A 830 22.56 -31.22 -3.10
CA ARG A 830 22.51 -29.78 -2.81
C ARG A 830 21.09 -29.34 -2.50
N PRO A 831 20.89 -28.37 -1.59
CA PRO A 831 19.58 -27.77 -1.37
C PRO A 831 19.13 -26.94 -2.58
N SER A 832 17.84 -26.97 -2.86
CA SER A 832 17.18 -26.25 -3.93
C SER A 832 16.05 -25.38 -3.36
N ASN A 833 16.15 -24.06 -3.55
CA ASN A 833 15.17 -23.09 -3.04
C ASN A 833 13.94 -22.95 -3.96
N ARG A 834 13.55 -24.05 -4.63
CA ARG A 834 12.42 -24.08 -5.57
C ARG A 834 11.09 -24.36 -4.90
N ASP A 835 11.08 -24.64 -3.60
CA ASP A 835 9.90 -24.88 -2.77
C ASP A 835 9.98 -24.07 -1.46
N PHE A 836 8.90 -24.08 -0.68
CA PHE A 836 8.80 -23.48 0.66
C PHE A 836 9.82 -24.08 1.65
N VAL A 837 10.17 -25.35 1.44
CA VAL A 837 11.27 -26.07 2.10
C VAL A 837 12.41 -26.17 1.09
N ALA A 838 13.66 -26.01 1.53
CA ALA A 838 14.80 -26.20 0.64
C ALA A 838 14.90 -27.69 0.26
N ALA A 839 14.46 -28.09 -0.92
CA ALA A 839 14.38 -29.50 -1.31
C ALA A 839 15.75 -30.08 -1.69
N PRO A 840 16.03 -31.38 -1.47
CA PRO A 840 17.24 -32.02 -2.00
C PRO A 840 17.22 -32.04 -3.54
N SER A 841 18.36 -31.77 -4.18
CA SER A 841 18.45 -31.67 -5.64
C SER A 841 18.06 -32.96 -6.36
N ARG A 842 18.68 -34.08 -5.96
CA ARG A 842 18.41 -35.49 -6.32
C ARG A 842 19.03 -36.40 -5.27
N LEU A 843 18.57 -37.64 -5.21
CA LEU A 843 19.10 -38.73 -4.38
C LEU A 843 19.22 -39.99 -5.23
N PRO A 844 20.19 -40.05 -6.16
CA PRO A 844 20.44 -41.25 -6.94
C PRO A 844 20.98 -42.37 -6.03
N VAL A 845 20.31 -43.53 -6.05
CA VAL A 845 20.69 -44.69 -5.25
C VAL A 845 20.60 -45.98 -6.08
N VAL A 846 21.31 -47.01 -5.61
CA VAL A 846 21.08 -48.42 -5.96
C VAL A 846 20.44 -49.08 -4.74
N LEU A 847 19.31 -49.76 -4.93
CA LEU A 847 18.66 -50.50 -3.84
C LEU A 847 19.29 -51.88 -3.66
N ARG A 848 19.60 -52.25 -2.42
CA ARG A 848 19.91 -53.63 -2.02
C ARG A 848 18.81 -54.15 -1.12
N GLU A 849 18.41 -55.41 -1.31
CA GLU A 849 17.46 -56.05 -0.39
C GLU A 849 18.19 -56.37 0.93
N ARG A 850 17.53 -56.10 2.05
CA ARG A 850 18.06 -56.48 3.36
C ARG A 850 17.98 -58.00 3.53
N PRO A 851 19.05 -58.64 4.04
CA PRO A 851 19.09 -60.08 4.26
C PRO A 851 18.18 -60.53 5.40
#